data_AF-A0AAD5HFD8-F1
#
_entry.id   AF-A0AAD5HFD8-F1
#
_cell.length_a   1.000
_cell.length_b   1.000
_cell.length_c   1.000
_cell.angle_alpha   90.00
_cell.angle_beta   90.00
_cell.angle_gamma   90.00
#
_symmetry.space_group_name_H-M   'P 1'
#
loop_
_entity.id
_entity.type
_entity.pdbx_description
1 polymer ?
#
loop_
_entity_poly.entity_id
_entity_poly.type
_entity_poly.pdbx_seq_one_letter_code
_entity_poly.pdbx_strand_id
1 'polypeptide(L)'
;MSPPVQDSLQAMSDSEQSDSSQEMMPTVDPALQLPLRPHHLLPVQSNADQSSLSSYTSNEQQTKEQLGASSIPAHHWSCNVKGTDRWFRDENGRVLLMRGVNLCGASKLPTSPYAGSTHLYDEDKFWDHRNVSFVGRPFPLEDAAEHFGRLRAWGLTFVRLLVPWESLEHAGPGIYDEEYIDYLIKIIEMMPKYGIKCFIDPHQDAWSRFSGGSGAPGWTFELAGLNIRSFKETGAAYVHNTNAVPGDPLPMVWPTNYTKLASSTMFTLFFAGDTFAPSKTYNGESIQQFLQTHFINCFAHLAQRLSQLEAVLGFEVMNEPHPGYIGLKTLAKYDSAINLIFGDSPTALQALALGDGIPQEVDVYVKSWPIPTKRSHSRVINKSKTSAWLEGHGCIWRDHGVWGLDENDQPKLINDKYFAKHPETGEPISFYNDFYFPFVNAYAKAIQNIRQEWFCFVEPLPNEIAPKYNDEHHQDNIVFSPHWYDLNCVFYKKFEGKVTHDVQHLQKGGNVLKATYFGVKGAKKNYSGQIRNVRKGGIDNMGEKPCVVGEVGIPMDLNQRRAFETGDYTHHTNFLDAVIYALESNLVNFTLWNYNPTNDNTHGDHWNGEDFSIFSPMHDKAVTEDDHNSEEEPPVGNFEIDVQKLKAIDQEMTKVHGRDQAAVDHWHKGGRVLDAVIRPYASKIAGTPISAAFNLDKLEYTFVFEHNGTATETEIYIPGYHYDGKAIDIRVSDGDWRYVKDQQTLYYRHLVDHKVHRIQIRALASGTDKEAIKRKNTGCVMM
;
A
#
# COMPACT_ATOMS: atom_id res chain seq x y z
N MET A 1 27.64 6.64 -45.35
CA MET A 1 28.74 6.85 -46.30
C MET A 1 30.03 6.93 -45.49
N SER A 2 30.83 5.87 -45.47
CA SER A 2 32.29 6.00 -45.31
C SER A 2 32.85 6.51 -46.66
N PRO A 3 34.11 6.99 -46.83
CA PRO A 3 35.37 6.62 -46.11
C PRO A 3 36.31 7.87 -45.97
N PRO A 4 37.68 7.84 -45.91
CA PRO A 4 38.62 6.71 -45.98
C PRO A 4 39.99 6.78 -45.21
N VAL A 5 40.74 5.66 -45.32
CA VAL A 5 42.23 5.50 -45.44
C VAL A 5 43.10 5.70 -44.18
N GLN A 6 44.16 4.91 -43.86
CA GLN A 6 44.71 3.58 -44.21
C GLN A 6 46.11 3.50 -43.53
N ASP A 7 46.53 2.29 -43.12
CA ASP A 7 47.92 1.76 -43.08
C ASP A 7 48.99 2.47 -42.20
N SER A 8 49.91 1.82 -41.47
CA SER A 8 50.53 0.49 -41.62
C SER A 8 51.55 0.20 -40.48
N LEU A 9 51.60 -1.08 -40.08
CA LEU A 9 52.76 -2.01 -39.90
C LEU A 9 54.05 -1.62 -39.13
N GLN A 10 54.43 -2.46 -38.15
CA GLN A 10 55.57 -3.43 -38.20
C GLN A 10 55.69 -4.17 -36.84
N ALA A 11 55.54 -5.51 -36.77
CA ALA A 11 56.56 -6.57 -37.00
C ALA A 11 57.53 -6.72 -35.80
N MET A 12 57.97 -7.88 -35.30
CA MET A 12 57.69 -9.32 -35.49
C MET A 12 58.60 -10.07 -34.47
N SER A 13 58.44 -11.41 -34.43
CA SER A 13 59.40 -12.44 -33.99
C SER A 13 59.35 -12.88 -32.51
N ASP A 14 59.49 -14.16 -32.15
CA ASP A 14 59.28 -15.47 -32.82
C ASP A 14 59.63 -16.58 -31.80
N SER A 15 59.20 -17.81 -32.13
CA SER A 15 59.78 -19.12 -31.78
C SER A 15 59.38 -19.74 -30.42
N GLU A 16 58.55 -20.80 -30.42
CA GLU A 16 58.85 -22.26 -30.55
C GLU A 16 59.05 -22.91 -29.15
N GLN A 17 58.59 -24.11 -28.77
CA GLN A 17 58.41 -25.38 -29.49
C GLN A 17 57.72 -26.44 -28.55
N SER A 18 57.03 -27.43 -29.16
CA SER A 18 56.86 -28.85 -28.73
C SER A 18 55.96 -29.16 -27.49
N ASP A 19 55.27 -30.28 -27.31
CA ASP A 19 55.01 -31.52 -28.07
C ASP A 19 53.72 -32.16 -27.47
N SER A 20 53.13 -33.07 -28.24
CA SER A 20 52.01 -33.94 -27.91
C SER A 20 52.26 -34.92 -26.73
N SER A 21 51.23 -35.16 -25.91
CA SER A 21 50.63 -36.50 -25.63
C SER A 21 49.90 -36.53 -24.28
N GLN A 22 48.68 -37.11 -24.34
CA GLN A 22 47.92 -37.81 -23.29
C GLN A 22 48.04 -37.33 -21.82
N GLU A 23 46.92 -36.84 -21.25
CA GLU A 23 46.50 -37.30 -19.91
C GLU A 23 45.00 -37.08 -19.63
N MET A 24 44.33 -38.19 -19.33
CA MET A 24 43.26 -38.41 -18.37
C MET A 24 42.15 -37.35 -18.20
N MET A 25 40.98 -37.65 -18.79
CA MET A 25 39.68 -37.23 -18.26
C MET A 25 39.24 -38.19 -17.13
N PRO A 26 38.77 -37.69 -15.98
CA PRO A 26 38.06 -38.52 -15.03
C PRO A 26 36.57 -38.62 -15.42
N THR A 27 36.20 -39.83 -15.85
CA THR A 27 35.01 -40.61 -15.45
C THR A 27 33.75 -39.82 -15.04
N VAL A 28 32.77 -39.82 -15.95
CA VAL A 28 31.34 -39.73 -15.63
C VAL A 28 30.70 -41.03 -16.12
N ASP A 29 30.04 -41.75 -15.22
CA ASP A 29 29.25 -42.95 -15.50
C ASP A 29 27.93 -42.86 -14.67
N PRO A 30 26.82 -43.54 -15.01
CA PRO A 30 25.66 -42.89 -15.62
C PRO A 30 24.34 -43.30 -14.94
N ALA A 31 23.27 -42.53 -15.07
CA ALA A 31 21.92 -43.10 -14.90
C ALA A 31 20.84 -42.13 -15.41
N LEU A 32 20.46 -42.31 -16.67
CA LEU A 32 19.15 -41.90 -17.20
C LEU A 32 18.60 -43.12 -17.95
N GLN A 33 17.67 -43.84 -17.32
CA GLN A 33 16.76 -44.77 -17.98
C GLN A 33 15.33 -44.59 -17.41
N LEU A 34 14.51 -43.96 -18.26
CA LEU A 34 13.05 -44.01 -18.47
C LEU A 34 12.25 -45.15 -17.76
N PRO A 35 10.91 -45.01 -17.50
CA PRO A 35 9.96 -44.59 -18.54
C PRO A 35 8.73 -43.75 -18.13
N LEU A 36 8.38 -42.85 -19.06
CA LEU A 36 7.04 -42.32 -19.30
C LEU A 36 6.07 -43.47 -19.59
N ARG A 37 4.95 -43.53 -18.84
CA ARG A 37 3.78 -44.36 -19.18
C ARG A 37 2.75 -43.52 -19.95
N PRO A 38 2.24 -44.03 -21.09
CA PRO A 38 1.14 -43.40 -21.83
C PRO A 38 -0.20 -43.90 -21.30
N HIS A 39 -1.12 -43.00 -20.96
CA HIS A 39 -2.53 -43.37 -20.75
C HIS A 39 -3.38 -42.89 -21.95
N HIS A 40 -3.67 -43.88 -22.78
CA HIS A 40 -4.88 -44.10 -23.60
C HIS A 40 -5.85 -42.93 -23.80
N LEU A 41 -5.82 -42.41 -25.03
CA LEU A 41 -6.97 -41.92 -25.76
C LEU A 41 -7.84 -43.10 -26.21
N LEU A 42 -9.14 -43.05 -25.94
CA LEU A 42 -10.16 -43.72 -26.74
C LEU A 42 -11.29 -42.73 -27.06
N PRO A 43 -11.89 -42.80 -28.26
CA PRO A 43 -12.78 -41.79 -28.79
C PRO A 43 -14.24 -42.07 -28.41
N VAL A 44 -15.03 -41.03 -28.20
CA VAL A 44 -16.50 -41.15 -28.26
C VAL A 44 -17.01 -40.25 -29.37
N GLN A 45 -17.78 -40.90 -30.23
CA GLN A 45 -18.28 -40.45 -31.51
C GLN A 45 -19.34 -39.35 -31.38
N SER A 46 -19.36 -38.54 -32.43
CA SER A 46 -20.44 -37.67 -32.89
C SER A 46 -21.81 -38.34 -32.85
N ASN A 47 -22.84 -37.59 -32.46
CA ASN A 47 -24.09 -37.54 -33.20
C ASN A 47 -24.71 -36.14 -33.09
N ALA A 48 -24.80 -35.49 -34.23
CA ALA A 48 -25.67 -34.36 -34.48
C ALA A 48 -27.08 -34.91 -34.76
N ASP A 49 -28.10 -34.27 -34.20
CA ASP A 49 -29.44 -34.28 -34.79
C ASP A 49 -30.08 -32.90 -34.61
N GLN A 50 -30.37 -32.29 -35.75
CA GLN A 50 -31.22 -31.11 -35.94
C GLN A 50 -32.57 -31.56 -36.52
N SER A 51 -33.57 -30.66 -36.39
CA SER A 51 -34.95 -30.69 -36.91
C SER A 51 -35.99 -31.20 -35.90
N SER A 52 -37.17 -30.62 -35.69
CA SER A 52 -37.99 -29.63 -36.43
C SER A 52 -39.07 -29.08 -35.45
N LEU A 53 -39.25 -27.76 -35.35
CA LEU A 53 -40.34 -26.92 -35.89
C LEU A 53 -41.80 -27.22 -35.47
N SER A 54 -42.33 -26.29 -34.63
CA SER A 54 -43.69 -25.68 -34.69
C SER A 54 -44.90 -26.56 -34.25
N SER A 55 -45.97 -26.11 -33.60
CA SER A 55 -46.60 -24.78 -33.52
C SER A 55 -47.82 -24.77 -32.55
N TYR A 56 -48.23 -23.56 -32.12
CA TYR A 56 -49.53 -23.12 -31.58
C TYR A 56 -50.11 -23.71 -30.27
N THR A 57 -50.21 -22.87 -29.22
CA THR A 57 -51.48 -22.20 -28.86
C THR A 57 -51.25 -20.98 -27.96
N SER A 58 -51.94 -19.92 -28.34
CA SER A 58 -52.03 -18.54 -27.87
C SER A 58 -52.39 -18.25 -26.40
N ASN A 59 -51.91 -17.07 -25.98
CA ASN A 59 -52.55 -16.02 -25.18
C ASN A 59 -52.38 -15.97 -23.65
N GLU A 60 -51.98 -14.76 -23.21
CA GLU A 60 -52.13 -14.14 -21.89
C GLU A 60 -51.22 -14.62 -20.74
N GLN A 61 -49.89 -14.39 -20.85
CA GLN A 61 -49.03 -14.29 -19.66
C GLN A 61 -47.64 -13.64 -19.89
N GLN A 62 -47.51 -12.71 -20.83
CA GLN A 62 -46.30 -11.87 -20.92
C GLN A 62 -46.39 -10.68 -19.95
N THR A 63 -46.01 -10.88 -18.68
CA THR A 63 -45.42 -9.87 -17.76
C THR A 63 -45.18 -10.51 -16.40
N LYS A 64 -44.00 -11.13 -16.22
CA LYS A 64 -43.27 -11.40 -14.96
C LYS A 64 -42.19 -12.45 -15.26
N GLU A 65 -41.17 -12.07 -16.02
CA GLU A 65 -39.90 -12.77 -15.88
C GLU A 65 -39.40 -12.51 -14.46
N GLN A 66 -39.31 -13.60 -13.70
CA GLN A 66 -38.70 -13.63 -12.38
C GLN A 66 -37.29 -13.04 -12.48
N LEU A 67 -37.09 -11.90 -11.83
CA LEU A 67 -35.80 -11.32 -11.53
C LEU A 67 -34.87 -12.41 -10.99
N GLY A 68 -33.79 -12.71 -11.70
CA GLY A 68 -32.69 -13.48 -11.13
C GLY A 68 -32.15 -12.71 -9.94
N ALA A 69 -32.49 -13.13 -8.73
CA ALA A 69 -31.94 -12.56 -7.52
C ALA A 69 -30.46 -12.91 -7.46
N SER A 70 -29.58 -11.96 -7.79
CA SER A 70 -28.17 -12.08 -7.41
C SER A 70 -28.11 -12.38 -5.92
N SER A 71 -27.42 -13.46 -5.53
CA SER A 71 -27.30 -13.92 -4.14
C SER A 71 -26.18 -13.21 -3.37
N ILE A 72 -25.64 -12.13 -3.94
CA ILE A 72 -24.31 -11.60 -3.64
C ILE A 72 -24.40 -10.12 -3.22
N PRO A 73 -23.69 -9.68 -2.14
CA PRO A 73 -23.67 -8.27 -1.71
C PRO A 73 -23.13 -7.29 -2.76
N ALA A 74 -23.56 -6.02 -2.68
CA ALA A 74 -23.15 -4.94 -3.58
C ALA A 74 -21.63 -4.76 -3.68
N HIS A 75 -20.95 -4.88 -2.54
CA HIS A 75 -19.51 -4.72 -2.40
C HIS A 75 -18.72 -6.01 -2.71
N HIS A 76 -19.37 -7.05 -3.24
CA HIS A 76 -18.66 -8.24 -3.72
C HIS A 76 -18.18 -7.99 -5.15
N TRP A 77 -16.87 -8.10 -5.36
CA TRP A 77 -16.22 -7.86 -6.64
C TRP A 77 -16.02 -9.14 -7.47
N SER A 78 -17.00 -10.04 -7.61
CA SER A 78 -16.89 -11.27 -8.44
C SER A 78 -16.86 -10.99 -9.95
N CYS A 79 -16.87 -9.73 -10.35
CA CYS A 79 -16.87 -9.26 -11.72
C CYS A 79 -15.45 -9.12 -12.27
N ASN A 80 -15.34 -9.06 -13.59
CA ASN A 80 -14.10 -8.69 -14.24
C ASN A 80 -13.95 -7.17 -14.22
N VAL A 81 -12.90 -6.67 -13.56
CA VAL A 81 -12.64 -5.23 -13.43
C VAL A 81 -11.77 -4.76 -14.60
N LYS A 82 -12.21 -3.73 -15.30
CA LYS A 82 -11.49 -3.07 -16.40
C LYS A 82 -11.31 -1.57 -16.11
N GLY A 83 -10.18 -1.00 -16.53
CA GLY A 83 -9.91 0.44 -16.46
C GLY A 83 -9.93 1.04 -17.85
N THR A 84 -11.11 1.37 -18.36
CA THR A 84 -11.28 1.87 -19.74
C THR A 84 -11.21 3.39 -19.88
N ASP A 85 -11.40 4.08 -18.76
CA ASP A 85 -11.39 5.54 -18.63
C ASP A 85 -10.99 5.89 -17.19
N ARG A 86 -11.34 7.08 -16.68
CA ARG A 86 -11.10 7.47 -15.30
C ARG A 86 -11.80 6.60 -14.23
N TRP A 87 -12.51 5.54 -14.63
CA TRP A 87 -13.27 4.66 -13.76
C TRP A 87 -12.85 3.19 -13.92
N PHE A 88 -12.95 2.46 -12.82
CA PHE A 88 -13.06 1.01 -12.88
C PHE A 88 -14.47 0.63 -13.33
N ARG A 89 -14.58 -0.39 -14.19
CA ARG A 89 -15.85 -0.88 -14.72
C ARG A 89 -15.92 -2.39 -14.68
N ASP A 90 -17.14 -2.91 -14.52
CA ASP A 90 -17.41 -4.34 -14.68
C ASP A 90 -17.74 -4.72 -16.14
N GLU A 91 -17.99 -6.00 -16.39
CA GLU A 91 -18.38 -6.53 -17.70
C GLU A 91 -19.68 -5.93 -18.27
N ASN A 92 -20.52 -5.33 -17.42
CA ASN A 92 -21.77 -4.66 -17.83
C ASN A 92 -21.57 -3.16 -18.07
N GLY A 93 -20.33 -2.66 -17.97
CA GLY A 93 -19.98 -1.25 -18.13
C GLY A 93 -20.35 -0.36 -16.93
N ARG A 94 -20.75 -0.95 -15.80
CA ARG A 94 -21.10 -0.19 -14.58
C ARG A 94 -19.83 0.35 -13.93
N VAL A 95 -19.86 1.61 -13.47
CA VAL A 95 -18.75 2.20 -12.71
C VAL A 95 -18.66 1.54 -11.33
N LEU A 96 -17.44 1.19 -10.92
CA LEU A 96 -17.14 0.60 -9.61
C LEU A 96 -16.49 1.65 -8.70
N LEU A 97 -17.09 1.86 -7.53
CA LEU A 97 -16.49 2.65 -6.45
C LEU A 97 -15.96 1.70 -5.38
N MET A 98 -14.69 1.36 -5.48
CA MET A 98 -14.02 0.38 -4.64
C MET A 98 -13.49 1.02 -3.36
N ARG A 99 -13.73 0.36 -2.23
CA ARG A 99 -13.32 0.79 -0.90
C ARG A 99 -12.73 -0.38 -0.13
N GLY A 100 -11.63 -0.15 0.57
CA GLY A 100 -11.18 -1.12 1.55
C GLY A 100 -10.00 -0.66 2.39
N VAL A 101 -8.99 -1.51 2.54
CA VAL A 101 -7.93 -1.36 3.56
C VAL A 101 -6.56 -1.77 3.02
N ASN A 102 -5.54 -1.21 3.65
CA ASN A 102 -4.20 -1.76 3.63
C ASN A 102 -4.12 -2.99 4.55
N LEU A 103 -3.58 -4.10 4.04
CA LEU A 103 -3.47 -5.38 4.72
C LEU A 103 -2.04 -5.93 4.58
N CYS A 104 -1.19 -5.87 5.59
CA CYS A 104 -1.35 -5.10 6.83
C CYS A 104 0.01 -4.54 7.27
N GLY A 105 0.00 -3.54 8.16
CA GLY A 105 1.23 -2.97 8.74
C GLY A 105 2.16 -4.02 9.39
N ALA A 106 1.63 -5.11 9.94
CA ALA A 106 2.45 -6.19 10.48
C ALA A 106 3.30 -6.92 9.41
N SER A 107 2.90 -6.85 8.14
CA SER A 107 3.64 -7.45 7.02
C SER A 107 4.97 -6.76 6.73
N LYS A 108 5.22 -5.59 7.35
CA LYS A 108 6.50 -4.87 7.29
C LYS A 108 7.65 -5.61 7.97
N LEU A 109 7.36 -6.61 8.81
CA LEU A 109 8.34 -7.30 9.64
C LEU A 109 8.21 -8.83 9.52
N PRO A 110 9.32 -9.57 9.60
CA PRO A 110 9.28 -11.03 9.59
C PRO A 110 8.53 -11.58 10.83
N THR A 111 8.11 -12.84 10.76
CA THR A 111 7.47 -13.59 11.87
C THR A 111 8.48 -14.43 12.65
N SER A 112 9.62 -14.76 12.05
CA SER A 112 10.68 -15.62 12.61
C SER A 112 12.05 -15.12 12.15
N PRO A 113 13.13 -15.25 12.96
CA PRO A 113 13.23 -15.89 14.28
C PRO A 113 12.70 -15.02 15.44
N TYR A 114 12.07 -13.89 15.12
CA TYR A 114 11.65 -12.90 16.08
C TYR A 114 10.21 -12.45 15.83
N ALA A 115 9.47 -12.11 16.89
CA ALA A 115 8.03 -11.85 16.89
C ALA A 115 7.58 -10.60 16.09
N GLY A 116 8.44 -10.04 15.24
CA GLY A 116 8.09 -9.00 14.29
C GLY A 116 7.60 -7.72 14.94
N SER A 117 8.31 -7.22 15.95
CA SER A 117 8.07 -5.91 16.54
C SER A 117 9.36 -5.11 16.71
N THR A 118 9.26 -3.80 16.50
CA THR A 118 10.42 -2.89 16.48
C THR A 118 10.90 -2.42 17.86
N HIS A 119 10.06 -2.53 18.90
CA HIS A 119 10.39 -2.13 20.29
C HIS A 119 11.26 -3.13 21.05
N LEU A 120 11.71 -4.14 20.32
CA LEU A 120 11.96 -5.47 20.81
C LEU A 120 13.30 -5.84 20.13
N TYR A 121 14.34 -6.14 20.93
CA TYR A 121 15.72 -6.32 20.44
C TYR A 121 16.36 -7.60 20.97
N ASP A 122 16.92 -8.37 20.05
CA ASP A 122 17.74 -9.55 20.31
C ASP A 122 18.99 -9.43 19.42
N GLU A 123 20.17 -9.34 20.05
CA GLU A 123 21.44 -9.11 19.34
C GLU A 123 21.77 -10.25 18.36
N ASP A 124 21.47 -11.50 18.71
CA ASP A 124 21.85 -12.63 17.85
C ASP A 124 20.87 -12.78 16.69
N LYS A 125 19.58 -12.54 16.94
CA LYS A 125 18.50 -12.73 15.96
C LYS A 125 18.28 -11.54 15.02
N PHE A 126 18.42 -10.31 15.52
CA PHE A 126 18.05 -9.11 14.74
C PHE A 126 18.90 -8.93 13.48
N TRP A 127 20.21 -9.22 13.60
CA TRP A 127 21.17 -9.04 12.52
C TRP A 127 21.21 -10.17 11.50
N ASP A 128 20.63 -11.34 11.82
CA ASP A 128 20.44 -12.40 10.83
C ASP A 128 19.28 -12.02 9.92
N HIS A 129 19.61 -11.37 8.79
CA HIS A 129 18.62 -10.96 7.80
C HIS A 129 18.40 -11.96 6.69
N ARG A 130 19.23 -13.00 6.61
CA ARG A 130 19.18 -14.00 5.54
C ARG A 130 18.41 -15.24 5.95
N ASN A 131 18.19 -15.47 7.25
CA ASN A 131 17.39 -16.57 7.76
C ASN A 131 16.16 -16.03 8.50
N VAL A 132 15.28 -15.33 7.78
CA VAL A 132 14.02 -14.82 8.30
C VAL A 132 12.85 -15.49 7.56
N SER A 133 11.66 -15.46 8.13
CA SER A 133 10.45 -15.90 7.43
C SER A 133 9.35 -14.86 7.55
N PHE A 134 8.56 -14.72 6.50
CA PHE A 134 7.33 -13.92 6.47
C PHE A 134 6.07 -14.78 6.42
N VAL A 135 6.21 -16.12 6.45
CA VAL A 135 5.09 -17.05 6.59
C VAL A 135 4.28 -16.68 7.84
N GLY A 136 2.97 -16.58 7.69
CA GLY A 136 2.08 -16.06 8.75
C GLY A 136 1.72 -14.58 8.59
N ARG A 137 2.27 -13.86 7.59
CA ARG A 137 1.83 -12.49 7.22
C ARG A 137 0.83 -12.52 6.06
N PRO A 138 -0.29 -11.77 6.10
CA PRO A 138 -0.62 -10.71 7.07
C PRO A 138 -1.16 -11.19 8.44
N PHE A 139 -1.64 -12.43 8.51
CA PHE A 139 -2.11 -13.17 9.69
C PHE A 139 -2.07 -14.66 9.36
N PRO A 140 -2.10 -15.59 10.35
CA PRO A 140 -2.19 -17.03 10.15
C PRO A 140 -3.38 -17.48 9.27
N LEU A 141 -3.24 -18.60 8.56
CA LEU A 141 -4.26 -19.11 7.62
C LEU A 141 -5.58 -19.46 8.31
N GLU A 142 -5.51 -19.98 9.52
CA GLU A 142 -6.65 -20.36 10.35
C GLU A 142 -7.54 -19.17 10.75
N ASP A 143 -6.99 -17.95 10.74
CA ASP A 143 -7.69 -16.72 11.09
C ASP A 143 -8.21 -15.96 9.87
N ALA A 144 -7.79 -16.36 8.66
CA ALA A 144 -8.13 -15.68 7.41
C ALA A 144 -9.64 -15.55 7.19
N ALA A 145 -10.39 -16.61 7.50
CA ALA A 145 -11.84 -16.62 7.35
C ALA A 145 -12.54 -15.58 8.24
N GLU A 146 -12.03 -15.37 9.47
CA GLU A 146 -12.56 -14.38 10.40
C GLU A 146 -12.24 -12.96 9.93
N HIS A 147 -10.99 -12.70 9.54
CA HIS A 147 -10.55 -11.39 9.07
C HIS A 147 -11.26 -10.98 7.77
N PHE A 148 -11.36 -11.87 6.79
CA PHE A 148 -12.08 -11.59 5.54
C PHE A 148 -13.60 -11.46 5.75
N GLY A 149 -14.18 -12.25 6.65
CA GLY A 149 -15.58 -12.09 7.08
C GLY A 149 -15.85 -10.70 7.66
N ARG A 150 -14.94 -10.23 8.53
CA ARG A 150 -14.99 -8.88 9.12
C ARG A 150 -14.90 -7.78 8.07
N LEU A 151 -13.94 -7.86 7.15
CA LEU A 151 -13.78 -6.87 6.07
C LEU A 151 -15.02 -6.79 5.16
N ARG A 152 -15.61 -7.94 4.82
CA ARG A 152 -16.88 -8.00 4.09
C ARG A 152 -18.01 -7.34 4.90
N ALA A 153 -18.17 -7.66 6.17
CA ALA A 153 -19.19 -7.07 7.03
C ALA A 153 -19.04 -5.53 7.17
N TRP A 154 -17.82 -5.01 7.01
CA TRP A 154 -17.55 -3.57 7.03
C TRP A 154 -17.69 -2.90 5.66
N GLY A 155 -17.92 -3.68 4.59
CA GLY A 155 -18.01 -3.19 3.21
C GLY A 155 -16.66 -2.77 2.62
N LEU A 156 -15.55 -3.27 3.19
CA LEU A 156 -14.16 -2.93 2.87
C LEU A 156 -13.47 -4.08 2.13
N THR A 157 -13.92 -4.36 0.91
CA THR A 157 -13.54 -5.56 0.13
C THR A 157 -12.52 -5.29 -0.98
N PHE A 158 -11.89 -4.13 -0.99
CA PHE A 158 -10.79 -3.81 -1.89
C PHE A 158 -9.48 -3.68 -1.08
N VAL A 159 -8.57 -4.64 -1.24
CA VAL A 159 -7.39 -4.79 -0.38
C VAL A 159 -6.11 -4.34 -1.10
N ARG A 160 -5.36 -3.44 -0.47
CA ARG A 160 -3.95 -3.19 -0.80
C ARG A 160 -3.10 -4.14 0.04
N LEU A 161 -2.52 -5.17 -0.58
CA LEU A 161 -1.82 -6.26 0.11
C LEU A 161 -0.32 -5.97 0.14
N LEU A 162 0.20 -5.70 1.34
CA LEU A 162 1.60 -5.30 1.53
C LEU A 162 2.53 -6.51 1.38
N VAL A 163 3.49 -6.40 0.47
CA VAL A 163 4.54 -7.40 0.21
C VAL A 163 5.89 -6.69 0.09
N PRO A 164 6.64 -6.56 1.18
CA PRO A 164 8.00 -5.99 1.14
C PRO A 164 8.93 -6.83 0.28
N TRP A 165 9.90 -6.21 -0.39
CA TRP A 165 10.91 -6.93 -1.17
C TRP A 165 11.67 -7.98 -0.33
N GLU A 166 11.98 -7.66 0.94
CA GLU A 166 12.61 -8.60 1.88
C GLU A 166 11.80 -9.88 2.04
N SER A 167 10.48 -9.81 2.03
CA SER A 167 9.63 -11.02 2.16
C SER A 167 9.79 -12.02 1.02
N LEU A 168 10.24 -11.55 -0.15
CA LEU A 168 10.41 -12.39 -1.34
C LEU A 168 11.85 -12.83 -1.56
N GLU A 169 12.84 -12.05 -1.15
CA GLU A 169 14.24 -12.24 -1.57
C GLU A 169 15.24 -11.96 -0.42
N HIS A 170 14.90 -12.30 0.84
CA HIS A 170 15.74 -12.04 2.00
C HIS A 170 17.08 -12.84 1.99
N ALA A 171 17.06 -14.09 1.54
CA ALA A 171 18.21 -14.99 1.61
C ALA A 171 19.39 -14.52 0.74
N GLY A 172 19.10 -13.80 -0.35
CA GLY A 172 20.09 -13.23 -1.26
C GLY A 172 19.53 -12.98 -2.65
N PRO A 173 20.30 -12.28 -3.51
CA PRO A 173 19.87 -11.97 -4.86
C PRO A 173 19.61 -13.23 -5.68
N GLY A 174 18.41 -13.34 -6.26
CA GLY A 174 17.91 -14.44 -7.07
C GLY A 174 17.38 -15.62 -6.27
N ILE A 175 17.35 -15.54 -4.94
CA ILE A 175 16.92 -16.63 -4.06
C ILE A 175 15.56 -16.27 -3.47
N TYR A 176 14.49 -16.76 -4.11
CA TYR A 176 13.13 -16.44 -3.73
C TYR A 176 12.61 -17.32 -2.59
N ASP A 177 11.87 -16.72 -1.66
CA ASP A 177 11.16 -17.42 -0.59
C ASP A 177 9.87 -18.06 -1.14
N GLU A 178 10.01 -19.24 -1.74
CA GLU A 178 8.86 -19.99 -2.28
C GLU A 178 7.86 -20.41 -1.19
N GLU A 179 8.32 -20.58 0.06
CA GLU A 179 7.45 -20.97 1.17
C GLU A 179 6.48 -19.83 1.52
N TYR A 180 7.00 -18.59 1.60
CA TYR A 180 6.17 -17.41 1.76
C TYR A 180 5.25 -17.16 0.56
N ILE A 181 5.72 -17.38 -0.67
CA ILE A 181 4.87 -17.23 -1.87
C ILE A 181 3.72 -18.25 -1.85
N ASP A 182 4.00 -19.51 -1.52
CA ASP A 182 2.97 -20.56 -1.38
C ASP A 182 1.96 -20.23 -0.27
N TYR A 183 2.45 -19.65 0.82
CA TYR A 183 1.61 -19.12 1.90
C TYR A 183 0.66 -18.02 1.40
N LEU A 184 1.21 -17.04 0.68
CA LEU A 184 0.47 -15.89 0.16
C LEU A 184 -0.60 -16.32 -0.85
N ILE A 185 -0.30 -17.31 -1.70
CA ILE A 185 -1.29 -17.92 -2.62
C ILE A 185 -2.50 -18.43 -1.84
N LYS A 186 -2.29 -19.21 -0.77
CA LYS A 186 -3.39 -19.76 0.05
C LYS A 186 -4.26 -18.67 0.68
N ILE A 187 -3.64 -17.58 1.13
CA ILE A 187 -4.37 -16.41 1.67
C ILE A 187 -5.22 -15.76 0.57
N ILE A 188 -4.63 -15.51 -0.60
CA ILE A 188 -5.30 -14.82 -1.73
C ILE A 188 -6.42 -15.68 -2.34
N GLU A 189 -6.25 -17.00 -2.42
CA GLU A 189 -7.26 -17.94 -2.91
C GLU A 189 -8.58 -17.90 -2.12
N MET A 190 -8.53 -17.51 -0.85
CA MET A 190 -9.73 -17.38 -0.01
C MET A 190 -10.51 -16.08 -0.27
N MET A 191 -9.85 -15.02 -0.76
CA MET A 191 -10.45 -13.69 -0.92
C MET A 191 -11.76 -13.66 -1.75
N PRO A 192 -11.88 -14.36 -2.89
CA PRO A 192 -13.09 -14.32 -3.72
C PRO A 192 -14.35 -14.82 -3.00
N LYS A 193 -14.21 -15.76 -2.05
CA LYS A 193 -15.32 -16.25 -1.22
C LYS A 193 -15.97 -15.15 -0.38
N TYR A 194 -15.19 -14.14 -0.01
CA TYR A 194 -15.63 -12.97 0.77
C TYR A 194 -15.87 -11.75 -0.11
N GLY A 195 -15.76 -11.92 -1.43
CA GLY A 195 -15.92 -10.86 -2.41
C GLY A 195 -14.80 -9.85 -2.44
N ILE A 196 -13.63 -10.24 -1.95
CA ILE A 196 -12.45 -9.40 -1.87
C ILE A 196 -11.65 -9.52 -3.18
N LYS A 197 -11.21 -8.37 -3.68
CA LYS A 197 -10.16 -8.26 -4.69
C LYS A 197 -8.98 -7.51 -4.08
N CYS A 198 -7.77 -7.79 -4.54
CA CYS A 198 -6.57 -7.13 -4.06
C CYS A 198 -5.67 -6.64 -5.19
N PHE A 199 -4.79 -5.70 -4.87
CA PHE A 199 -3.58 -5.43 -5.63
C PHE A 199 -2.38 -5.58 -4.70
N ILE A 200 -1.25 -5.99 -5.27
CA ILE A 200 -0.01 -6.23 -4.54
C ILE A 200 0.76 -4.93 -4.43
N ASP A 201 1.20 -4.59 -3.23
CA ASP A 201 1.97 -3.41 -2.93
C ASP A 201 3.41 -3.79 -2.56
N PRO A 202 4.40 -3.51 -3.42
CA PRO A 202 5.83 -3.51 -3.08
C PRO A 202 6.17 -2.50 -1.98
N HIS A 203 5.81 -2.86 -0.75
CA HIS A 203 5.82 -1.93 0.37
C HIS A 203 7.23 -1.64 0.87
N GLN A 204 7.53 -0.38 1.13
CA GLN A 204 8.77 0.05 1.77
C GLN A 204 8.56 1.33 2.55
N ASP A 205 9.33 1.49 3.62
CA ASP A 205 9.50 2.76 4.31
C ASP A 205 10.99 2.97 4.54
N ALA A 206 11.49 4.15 4.21
CA ALA A 206 12.89 4.50 4.43
C ALA A 206 13.87 3.40 3.97
N TRP A 207 13.58 2.76 2.82
CA TRP A 207 14.32 1.66 2.20
C TRP A 207 14.21 0.28 2.86
N SER A 208 14.51 0.11 4.15
CA SER A 208 14.68 -1.20 4.78
C SER A 208 14.50 -1.13 6.30
N ARG A 209 14.22 -2.27 6.94
CA ARG A 209 14.20 -2.36 8.42
C ARG A 209 15.52 -1.96 9.06
N PHE A 210 16.65 -2.16 8.38
CA PHE A 210 17.96 -1.75 8.87
C PHE A 210 18.26 -0.27 8.69
N SER A 211 17.50 0.46 7.86
CA SER A 211 17.53 1.92 7.80
C SER A 211 16.39 2.55 8.62
N GLY A 212 15.76 1.77 9.50
CA GLY A 212 14.75 2.19 10.45
C GLY A 212 13.32 2.22 9.91
N GLY A 213 13.08 1.59 8.75
CA GLY A 213 11.74 1.45 8.18
C GLY A 213 11.38 0.01 7.82
N SER A 214 11.11 -0.28 6.55
CA SER A 214 10.72 -1.59 6.00
C SER A 214 11.01 -1.65 4.49
N GLY A 215 10.96 -2.82 3.85
CA GLY A 215 11.04 -2.92 2.39
C GLY A 215 12.15 -3.83 1.88
N ALA A 216 13.27 -3.24 1.48
CA ALA A 216 14.41 -3.90 0.85
C ALA A 216 15.16 -4.84 1.82
N PRO A 217 15.64 -5.99 1.32
CA PRO A 217 16.43 -6.94 2.10
C PRO A 217 17.80 -6.40 2.50
N GLY A 218 18.34 -6.92 3.60
CA GLY A 218 19.60 -6.43 4.19
C GLY A 218 20.81 -6.56 3.28
N TRP A 219 20.82 -7.54 2.36
CA TRP A 219 21.93 -7.74 1.42
C TRP A 219 22.13 -6.55 0.48
N THR A 220 21.12 -5.71 0.27
CA THR A 220 21.24 -4.50 -0.56
C THR A 220 22.27 -3.51 0.01
N PHE A 221 22.39 -3.42 1.34
CA PHE A 221 23.42 -2.62 2.00
C PHE A 221 24.81 -3.22 1.83
N GLU A 222 24.94 -4.54 1.94
CA GLU A 222 26.21 -5.24 1.75
C GLU A 222 26.75 -5.00 0.33
N LEU A 223 25.89 -5.02 -0.69
CA LEU A 223 26.27 -4.68 -2.07
C LEU A 223 26.77 -3.24 -2.21
N ALA A 224 26.11 -2.29 -1.55
CA ALA A 224 26.59 -0.92 -1.50
C ALA A 224 27.93 -0.80 -0.75
N GLY A 225 28.29 -1.78 0.08
CA GLY A 225 29.46 -1.76 0.94
C GLY A 225 29.18 -1.15 2.32
N LEU A 226 27.92 -1.04 2.70
CA LEU A 226 27.47 -0.50 3.99
C LEU A 226 27.37 -1.60 5.04
N ASN A 227 27.80 -1.29 6.26
CA ASN A 227 27.73 -2.16 7.42
C ASN A 227 26.53 -1.78 8.31
N ILE A 228 25.45 -2.57 8.21
CA ILE A 228 24.20 -2.34 8.96
C ILE A 228 24.41 -2.26 10.48
N ARG A 229 25.42 -2.96 11.03
CA ARG A 229 25.72 -2.95 12.47
C ARG A 229 26.28 -1.61 12.96
N SER A 230 26.83 -0.81 12.07
CA SER A 230 27.44 0.48 12.39
C SER A 230 26.44 1.65 12.35
N PHE A 231 25.21 1.46 11.87
CA PHE A 231 24.33 2.58 11.54
C PHE A 231 23.91 3.42 12.75
N LYS A 232 23.68 2.81 13.90
CA LYS A 232 23.36 3.53 15.14
C LYS A 232 24.50 4.46 15.56
N GLU A 233 25.71 3.93 15.64
CA GLU A 233 26.88 4.66 16.14
C GLU A 233 27.28 5.79 15.17
N THR A 234 27.21 5.53 13.87
CA THR A 234 27.49 6.52 12.83
C THR A 234 26.35 7.52 12.64
N GLY A 235 25.13 7.23 13.09
CA GLY A 235 23.95 7.99 12.74
C GLY A 235 23.53 7.83 11.26
N ALA A 236 24.00 6.78 10.57
CA ALA A 236 23.61 6.49 9.20
C ALA A 236 22.11 6.14 9.06
N ALA A 237 21.51 5.64 10.15
CA ALA A 237 20.08 5.47 10.32
C ALA A 237 19.72 5.51 11.81
N TYR A 238 18.49 5.94 12.11
CA TYR A 238 17.88 5.71 13.42
C TYR A 238 17.01 4.47 13.33
N VAL A 239 17.41 3.39 14.01
CA VAL A 239 16.73 2.09 13.93
C VAL A 239 16.17 1.77 15.30
N HIS A 240 14.84 1.73 15.38
CA HIS A 240 14.13 1.61 16.66
C HIS A 240 14.63 0.43 17.50
N ASN A 241 14.79 -0.78 16.93
CA ASN A 241 15.30 -1.94 17.66
C ASN A 241 16.64 -1.67 18.37
N THR A 242 17.57 -0.98 17.70
CA THR A 242 18.90 -0.68 18.28
C THR A 242 18.91 0.57 19.16
N ASN A 243 17.94 1.46 18.99
CA ASN A 243 17.86 2.76 19.67
C ASN A 243 16.85 2.80 20.82
N ALA A 244 15.99 1.80 20.95
CA ALA A 244 15.00 1.69 22.01
C ALA A 244 15.71 1.65 23.37
N VAL A 245 15.29 2.56 24.25
CA VAL A 245 15.69 2.55 25.66
C VAL A 245 14.47 2.06 26.45
N PRO A 246 14.58 0.99 27.25
CA PRO A 246 13.46 0.50 28.05
C PRO A 246 12.84 1.62 28.89
N GLY A 247 11.54 1.85 28.72
CA GLY A 247 10.78 2.86 29.48
C GLY A 247 10.70 4.26 28.84
N ASP A 248 11.46 4.54 27.78
CA ASP A 248 11.33 5.80 27.04
C ASP A 248 10.16 5.72 26.03
N PRO A 249 9.35 6.78 25.89
CA PRO A 249 8.30 6.82 24.87
C PRO A 249 8.95 6.78 23.49
N LEU A 250 8.56 5.80 22.69
CA LEU A 250 9.09 5.58 21.35
C LEU A 250 8.77 6.79 20.46
N PRO A 251 9.78 7.57 20.05
CA PRO A 251 9.50 8.73 19.23
C PRO A 251 9.28 8.26 17.78
N MET A 252 8.19 8.70 17.16
CA MET A 252 7.92 8.54 15.72
C MET A 252 8.92 9.37 14.89
N VAL A 253 10.19 8.94 14.86
CA VAL A 253 11.30 9.63 14.17
C VAL A 253 11.72 8.93 12.89
N TRP A 254 11.20 7.73 12.61
CA TRP A 254 11.58 6.95 11.44
C TRP A 254 11.52 7.70 10.10
N PRO A 255 10.57 8.65 9.82
CA PRO A 255 10.55 9.34 8.53
C PRO A 255 11.76 10.26 8.33
N THR A 256 12.48 10.60 9.41
CA THR A 256 13.73 11.37 9.33
C THR A 256 14.88 10.53 8.75
N ASN A 257 14.71 9.24 8.52
CA ASN A 257 15.75 8.39 7.92
C ASN A 257 15.92 8.64 6.42
N TYR A 258 14.91 9.17 5.72
CA TYR A 258 15.01 9.51 4.29
C TYR A 258 16.12 10.51 3.95
N THR A 259 16.58 11.30 4.94
CA THR A 259 17.68 12.27 4.81
C THR A 259 19.02 11.79 5.41
N LYS A 260 19.06 10.58 5.98
CA LYS A 260 20.27 9.99 6.55
C LYS A 260 20.99 9.10 5.54
N LEU A 261 22.27 8.86 5.79
CA LEU A 261 23.21 8.22 4.87
C LEU A 261 22.65 6.95 4.22
N ALA A 262 22.12 6.01 5.03
CA ALA A 262 21.73 4.69 4.55
C ALA A 262 20.61 4.77 3.51
N SER A 263 19.48 5.39 3.87
CA SER A 263 18.33 5.49 2.97
C SER A 263 18.63 6.40 1.76
N SER A 264 19.21 7.59 1.98
CA SER A 264 19.52 8.50 0.87
C SER A 264 20.50 7.90 -0.13
N THR A 265 21.52 7.17 0.33
CA THR A 265 22.47 6.47 -0.55
C THR A 265 21.76 5.39 -1.36
N MET A 266 20.98 4.51 -0.71
CA MET A 266 20.35 3.40 -1.40
C MET A 266 19.33 3.84 -2.45
N PHE A 267 18.49 4.84 -2.17
CA PHE A 267 17.60 5.40 -3.18
C PHE A 267 18.34 6.03 -4.36
N THR A 268 19.46 6.71 -4.09
CA THR A 268 20.28 7.31 -5.15
C THR A 268 20.91 6.24 -6.03
N LEU A 269 21.43 5.15 -5.45
CA LEU A 269 22.00 4.02 -6.19
C LEU A 269 20.91 3.26 -6.98
N PHE A 270 19.74 3.06 -6.38
CA PHE A 270 18.62 2.36 -7.02
C PHE A 270 18.07 3.09 -8.24
N PHE A 271 17.92 4.42 -8.18
CA PHE A 271 17.33 5.18 -9.27
C PHE A 271 18.36 5.74 -10.26
N ALA A 272 19.55 6.12 -9.78
CA ALA A 272 20.52 6.87 -10.57
C ALA A 272 21.99 6.45 -10.32
N GLY A 273 22.22 5.20 -9.93
CA GLY A 273 23.56 4.65 -9.77
C GLY A 273 24.40 4.69 -11.04
N ASP A 274 23.81 4.48 -12.22
CA ASP A 274 24.51 4.56 -13.51
C ASP A 274 25.03 5.98 -13.79
N THR A 275 24.26 6.98 -13.36
CA THR A 275 24.58 8.40 -13.56
C THR A 275 25.56 8.92 -12.51
N PHE A 276 25.31 8.64 -11.23
CA PHE A 276 26.02 9.27 -10.10
C PHE A 276 27.02 8.38 -9.40
N ALA A 277 27.02 7.08 -9.66
CA ALA A 277 27.98 6.13 -9.13
C ALA A 277 28.47 5.13 -10.19
N PRO A 278 28.88 5.57 -11.41
CA PRO A 278 29.15 4.69 -12.55
C PRO A 278 30.26 3.65 -12.30
N SER A 279 31.18 3.92 -11.36
CA SER A 279 32.23 2.95 -11.00
C SER A 279 31.77 1.87 -10.02
N LYS A 280 30.60 2.05 -9.39
CA LYS A 280 30.05 1.09 -8.43
C LYS A 280 29.35 -0.04 -9.17
N THR A 281 30.07 -1.15 -9.30
CA THR A 281 29.62 -2.37 -9.98
C THR A 281 29.59 -3.56 -9.04
N TYR A 282 28.79 -4.57 -9.37
CA TYR A 282 28.76 -5.87 -8.73
C TYR A 282 28.65 -6.96 -9.81
N ASN A 283 29.55 -7.94 -9.79
CA ASN A 283 29.65 -8.99 -10.82
C ASN A 283 29.67 -8.48 -12.28
N GLY A 284 30.28 -7.31 -12.50
CA GLY A 284 30.40 -6.70 -13.84
C GLY A 284 29.18 -5.91 -14.32
N GLU A 285 28.11 -5.87 -13.53
CA GLU A 285 26.93 -5.04 -13.77
C GLU A 285 26.96 -3.79 -12.87
N SER A 286 26.34 -2.69 -13.31
CA SER A 286 26.20 -1.53 -12.44
C SER A 286 25.26 -1.82 -11.26
N ILE A 287 25.49 -1.14 -10.14
CA ILE A 287 24.66 -1.34 -8.95
C ILE A 287 23.18 -0.97 -9.18
N GLN A 288 22.89 0.02 -10.03
CA GLN A 288 21.52 0.40 -10.38
C GLN A 288 20.83 -0.74 -11.13
N GLN A 289 21.45 -1.25 -12.20
CA GLN A 289 20.88 -2.31 -13.02
C GLN A 289 20.70 -3.58 -12.21
N PHE A 290 21.68 -3.92 -11.35
CA PHE A 290 21.57 -5.07 -10.46
C PHE A 290 20.37 -4.94 -9.51
N LEU A 291 20.26 -3.82 -8.78
CA LEU A 291 19.17 -3.62 -7.82
C LEU A 291 17.80 -3.56 -8.50
N GLN A 292 17.66 -2.83 -9.61
CA GLN A 292 16.39 -2.73 -10.32
C GLN A 292 15.99 -4.06 -10.95
N THR A 293 16.93 -4.79 -11.55
CA THR A 293 16.67 -6.11 -12.15
C THR A 293 16.20 -7.11 -11.10
N HIS A 294 16.86 -7.17 -9.95
CA HIS A 294 16.43 -8.07 -8.86
C HIS A 294 15.07 -7.69 -8.29
N PHE A 295 14.83 -6.40 -8.03
CA PHE A 295 13.51 -5.91 -7.59
C PHE A 295 12.41 -6.24 -8.61
N ILE A 296 12.61 -5.94 -9.89
CA ILE A 296 11.61 -6.22 -10.93
C ILE A 296 11.40 -7.73 -11.07
N ASN A 297 12.46 -8.53 -11.07
CA ASN A 297 12.37 -9.97 -11.27
C ASN A 297 11.68 -10.68 -10.10
N CYS A 298 11.89 -10.25 -8.85
CA CYS A 298 11.24 -10.88 -7.70
C CYS A 298 9.71 -10.63 -7.73
N PHE A 299 9.27 -9.42 -8.08
CA PHE A 299 7.84 -9.13 -8.23
C PHE A 299 7.25 -9.72 -9.52
N ALA A 300 8.03 -9.84 -10.60
CA ALA A 300 7.63 -10.58 -11.79
C ALA A 300 7.47 -12.09 -11.50
N HIS A 301 8.34 -12.66 -10.67
CA HIS A 301 8.22 -14.03 -10.20
C HIS A 301 6.94 -14.21 -9.37
N LEU A 302 6.70 -13.33 -8.39
CA LEU A 302 5.44 -13.33 -7.64
C LEU A 302 4.22 -13.19 -8.57
N ALA A 303 4.24 -12.26 -9.52
CA ALA A 303 3.22 -12.08 -10.53
C ALA A 303 2.96 -13.36 -11.34
N GLN A 304 4.00 -14.09 -11.75
CA GLN A 304 3.84 -15.36 -12.44
C GLN A 304 3.12 -16.40 -11.57
N ARG A 305 3.51 -16.48 -10.29
CA ARG A 305 2.93 -17.39 -9.29
C ARG A 305 1.46 -17.05 -8.97
N LEU A 306 1.09 -15.76 -8.99
CA LEU A 306 -0.27 -15.28 -8.71
C LEU A 306 -1.19 -15.19 -9.96
N SER A 307 -0.67 -15.45 -11.16
CA SER A 307 -1.36 -15.17 -12.44
C SER A 307 -2.74 -15.79 -12.60
N GLN A 308 -2.98 -16.96 -11.98
CA GLN A 308 -4.25 -17.69 -12.04
C GLN A 308 -5.24 -17.27 -10.96
N LEU A 309 -4.83 -16.45 -9.98
CA LEU A 309 -5.67 -16.08 -8.86
C LEU A 309 -6.64 -14.96 -9.27
N GLU A 310 -7.92 -15.27 -9.19
CA GLU A 310 -9.00 -14.36 -9.57
C GLU A 310 -9.00 -13.06 -8.74
N ALA A 311 -8.54 -13.13 -7.49
CA ALA A 311 -8.54 -12.01 -6.55
C ALA A 311 -7.62 -10.85 -6.98
N VAL A 312 -6.54 -11.14 -7.73
CA VAL A 312 -5.46 -10.18 -8.02
C VAL A 312 -5.80 -9.32 -9.23
N LEU A 313 -5.88 -8.01 -8.99
CA LEU A 313 -6.17 -6.99 -10.00
C LEU A 313 -4.91 -6.40 -10.64
N GLY A 314 -3.77 -6.49 -9.97
CA GLY A 314 -2.52 -5.94 -10.46
C GLY A 314 -1.52 -5.64 -9.34
N PHE A 315 -0.54 -4.81 -9.66
CA PHE A 315 0.61 -4.50 -8.82
C PHE A 315 0.82 -2.99 -8.76
N GLU A 316 1.14 -2.48 -7.58
CA GLU A 316 1.76 -1.18 -7.43
C GLU A 316 3.25 -1.27 -7.82
N VAL A 317 3.82 -0.15 -8.24
CA VAL A 317 5.23 -0.10 -8.66
C VAL A 317 6.16 -0.06 -7.45
N MET A 318 5.88 0.83 -6.50
CA MET A 318 6.67 1.03 -5.29
C MET A 318 5.90 1.95 -4.34
N ASN A 319 5.75 1.56 -3.09
CA ASN A 319 5.22 2.42 -2.04
C ASN A 319 6.11 3.65 -1.83
N GLU A 320 5.54 4.85 -1.83
CA GLU A 320 6.17 6.11 -1.46
C GLU A 320 7.63 6.27 -1.96
N PRO A 321 7.86 6.29 -3.30
CA PRO A 321 9.21 6.39 -3.84
C PRO A 321 9.92 7.66 -3.33
N HIS A 322 11.25 7.61 -3.20
CA HIS A 322 12.04 8.74 -2.71
C HIS A 322 13.29 8.98 -3.58
N PRO A 323 13.68 10.23 -3.87
CA PRO A 323 14.79 10.53 -4.78
C PRO A 323 16.19 10.36 -4.15
N GLY A 324 16.27 10.14 -2.83
CA GLY A 324 17.55 10.13 -2.12
C GLY A 324 18.25 11.49 -2.23
N TYR A 325 19.46 11.52 -2.80
CA TYR A 325 20.20 12.75 -3.07
C TYR A 325 19.87 13.39 -4.42
N ILE A 326 19.14 12.70 -5.30
CA ILE A 326 18.89 13.12 -6.68
C ILE A 326 18.12 14.45 -6.69
N GLY A 327 18.63 15.44 -7.44
CA GLY A 327 18.02 16.76 -7.56
C GLY A 327 18.31 17.72 -6.41
N LEU A 328 19.05 17.31 -5.37
CA LEU A 328 19.44 18.22 -4.29
C LEU A 328 20.29 19.38 -4.84
N LYS A 329 19.84 20.62 -4.58
CA LYS A 329 20.51 21.84 -5.04
C LYS A 329 21.82 22.12 -4.29
N THR A 330 21.96 21.58 -3.10
CA THR A 330 23.12 21.67 -2.21
C THR A 330 23.10 20.51 -1.22
N LEU A 331 24.28 20.04 -0.83
CA LEU A 331 24.48 19.01 0.20
C LEU A 331 24.79 19.62 1.58
N ALA A 332 24.93 20.95 1.65
CA ALA A 332 25.22 21.66 2.88
C ALA A 332 23.99 21.86 3.79
N LYS A 333 22.77 21.70 3.26
CA LYS A 333 21.51 21.79 4.02
C LYS A 333 20.34 21.16 3.27
N TYR A 334 19.37 20.65 4.02
CA TYR A 334 18.08 20.24 3.47
C TYR A 334 17.08 21.40 3.49
N ASP A 335 16.12 21.37 2.56
CA ASP A 335 14.98 22.29 2.56
C ASP A 335 13.92 21.77 3.54
N SER A 336 13.70 22.45 4.66
CA SER A 336 12.74 22.06 5.69
C SER A 336 11.27 22.22 5.27
N ALA A 337 10.99 22.84 4.11
CA ALA A 337 9.65 22.88 3.53
C ALA A 337 9.29 21.56 2.82
N ILE A 338 10.31 20.82 2.36
CA ILE A 338 10.18 19.56 1.61
C ILE A 338 10.56 18.37 2.49
N ASN A 339 11.65 18.49 3.24
CA ASN A 339 12.23 17.42 4.04
C ASN A 339 11.81 17.56 5.50
N LEU A 340 11.49 16.44 6.14
CA LEU A 340 11.23 16.41 7.57
C LEU A 340 12.55 16.54 8.36
N ILE A 341 12.68 17.64 9.11
CA ILE A 341 13.83 17.91 9.98
C ILE A 341 13.39 17.82 11.44
N PHE A 342 13.73 16.74 12.12
CA PHE A 342 13.35 16.42 13.50
C PHE A 342 14.36 15.46 14.13
N GLY A 343 14.57 15.54 15.45
CA GLY A 343 15.61 14.75 16.13
C GLY A 343 17.02 15.12 15.65
N ASP A 344 17.94 14.15 15.65
CA ASP A 344 19.26 14.33 15.02
C ASP A 344 19.10 14.49 13.50
N SER A 345 19.47 15.65 12.99
CA SER A 345 19.27 16.00 11.58
C SER A 345 20.59 16.47 10.96
N PRO A 346 21.49 15.54 10.60
CA PRO A 346 22.72 15.89 9.90
C PRO A 346 22.40 16.47 8.52
N THR A 347 23.26 17.37 8.03
CA THR A 347 23.28 17.73 6.61
C THR A 347 23.76 16.53 5.78
N ALA A 348 23.57 16.55 4.45
CA ALA A 348 24.08 15.47 3.61
C ALA A 348 25.61 15.33 3.75
N LEU A 349 26.37 16.43 3.73
CA LEU A 349 27.83 16.40 3.99
C LEU A 349 28.17 15.77 5.35
N GLN A 350 27.44 16.15 6.40
CA GLN A 350 27.67 15.58 7.74
C GLN A 350 27.37 14.08 7.76
N ALA A 351 26.28 13.64 7.14
CA ALA A 351 25.93 12.23 7.04
C ALA A 351 27.00 11.41 6.29
N LEU A 352 27.55 11.97 5.21
CA LEU A 352 28.65 11.37 4.45
C LEU A 352 29.93 11.24 5.30
N ALA A 353 30.33 12.32 5.97
CA ALA A 353 31.51 12.34 6.84
C ALA A 353 31.37 11.41 8.05
N LEU A 354 30.19 11.40 8.68
CA LEU A 354 29.86 10.48 9.77
C LEU A 354 30.00 9.03 9.33
N GLY A 355 29.53 8.69 8.12
CA GLY A 355 29.68 7.36 7.54
C GLY A 355 31.14 6.96 7.33
N ASP A 356 32.02 7.92 7.04
CA ASP A 356 33.46 7.69 6.82
C ASP A 356 34.28 7.69 8.14
N GLY A 357 33.60 7.61 9.29
CA GLY A 357 34.26 7.57 10.60
C GLY A 357 34.70 8.94 11.13
N ILE A 358 34.23 10.03 10.54
CA ILE A 358 34.60 11.39 10.96
C ILE A 358 33.49 11.94 11.87
N PRO A 359 33.74 12.15 13.18
CA PRO A 359 32.73 12.66 14.10
C PRO A 359 32.23 14.04 13.66
N GLN A 360 30.92 14.30 13.75
CA GLN A 360 30.32 15.58 13.38
C GLN A 360 29.46 16.15 14.50
N GLU A 361 29.48 17.47 14.66
CA GLU A 361 28.52 18.19 15.50
C GLU A 361 27.20 18.36 14.74
N VAL A 362 26.18 17.60 15.13
CA VAL A 362 24.88 17.53 14.48
C VAL A 362 23.84 18.29 15.28
N ASP A 363 23.01 19.08 14.59
CA ASP A 363 21.90 19.81 15.20
C ASP A 363 20.72 18.87 15.52
N VAL A 364 20.10 19.12 16.68
CA VAL A 364 18.93 18.41 17.18
C VAL A 364 17.71 19.32 17.12
N TYR A 365 16.66 18.84 16.46
CA TYR A 365 15.41 19.58 16.25
C TYR A 365 14.26 19.01 17.07
N VAL A 366 13.44 19.90 17.63
CA VAL A 366 12.24 19.56 18.42
C VAL A 366 11.00 20.23 17.83
N LYS A 367 9.81 19.69 18.17
CA LYS A 367 8.54 20.26 17.73
C LYS A 367 8.40 21.71 18.20
N SER A 368 7.88 22.58 17.34
CA SER A 368 7.58 23.97 17.68
C SER A 368 6.33 24.47 16.96
N TRP A 369 5.96 25.72 17.24
CA TRP A 369 4.87 26.43 16.58
C TRP A 369 5.25 27.91 16.46
N PRO A 370 4.96 28.61 15.35
CA PRO A 370 4.20 28.19 14.17
C PRO A 370 5.01 27.43 13.10
N ILE A 371 6.34 27.42 13.19
CA ILE A 371 7.20 26.59 12.34
C ILE A 371 7.20 25.17 12.92
N PRO A 372 7.05 24.10 12.10
CA PRO A 372 6.87 22.73 12.59
C PRO A 372 7.94 22.26 13.58
N THR A 373 9.21 22.62 13.31
CA THR A 373 10.34 22.30 14.16
C THR A 373 11.29 23.49 14.35
N LYS A 374 12.04 23.47 15.46
CA LYS A 374 13.09 24.43 15.77
C LYS A 374 14.33 23.72 16.26
N ARG A 375 15.50 24.31 16.01
CA ARG A 375 16.77 23.87 16.59
C ARG A 375 16.72 23.99 18.11
N SER A 376 17.09 22.93 18.80
CA SER A 376 17.16 22.86 20.27
C SER A 376 18.60 23.04 20.76
N HIS A 377 19.50 22.17 20.31
CA HIS A 377 20.92 22.19 20.62
C HIS A 377 21.69 21.43 19.52
N SER A 378 23.00 21.27 19.66
CA SER A 378 23.83 20.37 18.86
C SER A 378 24.46 19.29 19.73
N ARG A 379 24.88 18.17 19.14
CA ARG A 379 25.70 17.15 19.81
C ARG A 379 26.62 16.44 18.82
N VAL A 380 27.76 15.96 19.33
CA VAL A 380 28.71 15.17 18.52
C VAL A 380 28.19 13.74 18.35
N ILE A 381 28.06 13.30 17.10
CA ILE A 381 27.71 11.93 16.69
C ILE A 381 28.98 11.20 16.22
N ASN A 382 29.01 9.87 16.38
CA ASN A 382 30.11 8.98 16.01
C ASN A 382 31.45 9.29 16.71
N LYS A 383 31.43 9.49 18.03
CA LYS A 383 32.66 9.77 18.81
C LYS A 383 33.68 8.64 18.74
N SER A 384 33.21 7.42 18.51
CA SER A 384 34.05 6.23 18.34
C SER A 384 34.83 6.19 17.02
N LYS A 385 34.51 7.09 16.07
CA LYS A 385 35.10 7.09 14.72
C LYS A 385 34.83 5.79 13.96
N THR A 386 33.67 5.19 14.19
CA THR A 386 33.25 3.95 13.53
C THR A 386 32.91 4.22 12.07
N SER A 387 33.33 3.33 11.15
CA SER A 387 32.92 3.40 9.75
C SER A 387 31.53 2.77 9.56
N ALA A 388 30.68 3.43 8.75
CA ALA A 388 29.44 2.86 8.26
C ALA A 388 29.66 1.91 7.08
N TRP A 389 30.90 1.79 6.60
CA TRP A 389 31.29 0.95 5.47
C TRP A 389 31.92 -0.35 5.96
N LEU A 390 31.74 -1.43 5.20
CA LEU A 390 32.39 -2.71 5.42
C LEU A 390 33.91 -2.58 5.27
N GLU A 391 34.65 -3.52 5.88
CA GLU A 391 36.10 -3.56 5.74
C GLU A 391 36.51 -3.65 4.27
N GLY A 392 37.48 -2.81 3.85
CA GLY A 392 37.89 -2.70 2.46
C GLY A 392 37.00 -1.82 1.58
N HIS A 393 35.91 -1.28 2.13
CA HIS A 393 35.03 -0.34 1.43
C HIS A 393 35.15 1.08 2.01
N GLY A 394 35.00 2.09 1.15
CA GLY A 394 34.97 3.51 1.50
C GLY A 394 33.67 4.18 1.05
N CYS A 395 33.55 5.46 1.37
CA CYS A 395 32.40 6.25 0.95
C CYS A 395 32.32 6.39 -0.58
N ILE A 396 31.32 5.75 -1.19
CA ILE A 396 31.05 5.82 -2.65
C ILE A 396 31.06 7.27 -3.15
N TRP A 397 30.45 8.18 -2.40
CA TRP A 397 30.33 9.58 -2.79
C TRP A 397 31.66 10.34 -2.65
N ARG A 398 32.56 9.91 -1.76
CA ARG A 398 33.92 10.43 -1.70
C ARG A 398 34.74 9.96 -2.91
N ASP A 399 34.60 8.69 -3.28
CA ASP A 399 35.27 8.08 -4.45
C ASP A 399 34.86 8.76 -5.76
N HIS A 400 33.63 9.26 -5.84
CA HIS A 400 33.11 10.01 -6.99
C HIS A 400 33.35 11.53 -6.89
N GLY A 401 34.16 12.00 -5.93
CA GLY A 401 34.55 13.40 -5.83
C GLY A 401 33.43 14.36 -5.42
N VAL A 402 32.39 13.86 -4.73
CA VAL A 402 31.31 14.71 -4.19
C VAL A 402 31.83 15.57 -3.04
N TRP A 403 32.62 14.98 -2.17
CA TRP A 403 33.21 15.61 -0.99
C TRP A 403 34.61 15.05 -0.69
N GLY A 404 35.35 15.71 0.18
CA GLY A 404 36.66 15.27 0.66
C GLY A 404 37.07 16.00 1.93
N LEU A 405 38.37 15.98 2.24
CA LEU A 405 38.93 16.70 3.39
C LEU A 405 39.66 17.95 2.94
N ASP A 406 39.59 19.00 3.75
CA ASP A 406 40.42 20.19 3.58
C ASP A 406 41.81 20.02 4.22
N GLU A 407 42.60 21.09 4.24
CA GLU A 407 43.96 21.12 4.79
C GLU A 407 44.03 20.82 6.30
N ASN A 408 42.89 20.87 7.01
CA ASN A 408 42.77 20.64 8.46
C ASN A 408 42.01 19.34 8.77
N ASP A 409 41.96 18.40 7.82
CA ASP A 409 41.21 17.14 7.91
C ASP A 409 39.70 17.33 8.19
N GLN A 410 39.12 18.49 7.82
CA GLN A 410 37.70 18.75 7.97
C GLN A 410 36.91 18.41 6.70
N PRO A 411 35.69 17.83 6.82
CA PRO A 411 34.85 17.54 5.66
C PRO A 411 34.51 18.80 4.86
N LYS A 412 34.69 18.72 3.54
CA LYS A 412 34.43 19.81 2.60
C LYS A 412 33.77 19.27 1.33
N LEU A 413 32.78 19.99 0.83
CA LEU A 413 32.18 19.71 -0.47
C LEU A 413 33.15 20.05 -1.60
N ILE A 414 33.39 19.08 -2.48
CA ILE A 414 34.16 19.25 -3.72
C ILE A 414 33.19 19.65 -4.84
N ASN A 415 32.04 18.97 -4.92
CA ASN A 415 30.97 19.28 -5.86
C ASN A 415 29.60 19.32 -5.16
N ASP A 416 29.22 20.49 -4.65
CA ASP A 416 27.95 20.72 -3.95
C ASP A 416 26.70 20.49 -4.84
N LYS A 417 26.87 20.55 -6.16
CA LYS A 417 25.78 20.40 -7.14
C LYS A 417 25.82 19.06 -7.85
N TYR A 418 26.56 18.09 -7.32
CA TYR A 418 26.81 16.79 -7.98
C TYR A 418 25.51 16.11 -8.41
N PHE A 419 24.49 16.09 -7.55
CA PHE A 419 23.20 15.45 -7.83
C PHE A 419 22.16 16.38 -8.47
N ALA A 420 22.45 17.67 -8.64
CA ALA A 420 21.54 18.64 -9.22
C ALA A 420 21.57 18.65 -10.75
N LYS A 421 22.64 18.11 -11.34
CA LYS A 421 22.92 18.18 -12.78
C LYS A 421 23.45 16.84 -13.29
N HIS A 422 23.08 16.48 -14.51
CA HIS A 422 23.64 15.31 -15.16
C HIS A 422 25.15 15.52 -15.39
N PRO A 423 26.03 14.59 -14.97
CA PRO A 423 27.48 14.79 -15.01
C PRO A 423 28.02 14.89 -16.44
N GLU A 424 27.40 14.21 -17.41
CA GLU A 424 27.85 14.24 -18.81
C GLU A 424 27.34 15.45 -19.60
N THR A 425 26.09 15.90 -19.36
CA THR A 425 25.45 16.94 -20.18
C THR A 425 25.45 18.30 -19.49
N GLY A 426 25.57 18.36 -18.16
CA GLY A 426 25.51 19.58 -17.36
C GLY A 426 24.11 20.17 -17.17
N GLU A 427 23.08 19.53 -17.74
CA GLU A 427 21.68 19.93 -17.65
C GLU A 427 21.09 19.64 -16.26
N PRO A 428 20.10 20.43 -15.79
CA PRO A 428 19.40 20.15 -14.54
C PRO A 428 18.66 18.81 -14.58
N ILE A 429 18.76 18.06 -13.49
CA ILE A 429 18.08 16.77 -13.34
C ILE A 429 16.58 16.94 -13.15
N SER A 430 15.80 16.07 -13.79
CA SER A 430 14.41 15.79 -13.48
C SER A 430 14.27 14.36 -12.96
N PHE A 431 14.06 14.19 -11.65
CA PHE A 431 13.91 12.85 -11.06
C PHE A 431 12.87 12.00 -11.78
N TYR A 432 11.71 12.59 -12.10
CA TYR A 432 10.64 11.88 -12.80
C TYR A 432 11.05 11.40 -14.18
N ASN A 433 11.56 12.30 -15.03
CA ASN A 433 11.87 11.98 -16.42
C ASN A 433 13.12 11.12 -16.57
N ASP A 434 14.16 11.44 -15.81
CA ASP A 434 15.48 10.84 -16.01
C ASP A 434 15.56 9.45 -15.34
N PHE A 435 14.79 9.19 -14.28
CA PHE A 435 14.96 7.99 -13.45
C PHE A 435 13.66 7.26 -13.09
N TYR A 436 12.63 7.96 -12.61
CA TYR A 436 11.42 7.30 -12.13
C TYR A 436 10.58 6.69 -13.26
N PHE A 437 10.29 7.44 -14.32
CA PHE A 437 9.50 6.92 -15.45
C PHE A 437 10.18 5.75 -16.18
N PRO A 438 11.50 5.76 -16.44
CA PRO A 438 12.20 4.57 -16.94
C PRO A 438 11.96 3.33 -16.06
N PHE A 439 12.05 3.48 -14.74
CA PHE A 439 11.78 2.39 -13.79
C PHE A 439 10.32 1.92 -13.83
N VAL A 440 9.36 2.86 -13.77
CA VAL A 440 7.92 2.56 -13.89
C VAL A 440 7.62 1.80 -15.17
N ASN A 441 8.18 2.23 -16.30
CA ASN A 441 8.00 1.59 -17.60
C ASN A 441 8.55 0.15 -17.61
N ALA A 442 9.74 -0.06 -17.03
CA ALA A 442 10.35 -1.38 -16.95
C ALA A 442 9.54 -2.33 -16.06
N TYR A 443 9.12 -1.86 -14.88
CA TYR A 443 8.32 -2.64 -13.95
C TYR A 443 6.94 -2.98 -14.54
N ALA A 444 6.20 -1.98 -15.04
CA ALA A 444 4.87 -2.18 -15.62
C ALA A 444 4.92 -3.19 -16.77
N LYS A 445 5.92 -3.07 -17.66
CA LYS A 445 6.13 -4.02 -18.75
C LYS A 445 6.40 -5.44 -18.23
N ALA A 446 7.22 -5.60 -17.19
CA ALA A 446 7.51 -6.92 -16.62
C ALA A 446 6.25 -7.61 -16.08
N ILE A 447 5.44 -6.88 -15.32
CA ILE A 447 4.18 -7.39 -14.76
C ILE A 447 3.16 -7.70 -15.87
N GLN A 448 2.95 -6.79 -16.81
CA GLN A 448 1.93 -6.94 -17.84
C GLN A 448 2.32 -7.92 -18.96
N ASN A 449 3.60 -8.24 -19.13
CA ASN A 449 4.02 -9.35 -19.99
C ASN A 449 3.51 -10.71 -19.48
N ILE A 450 3.28 -10.84 -18.17
CA ILE A 450 2.70 -12.03 -17.55
C ILE A 450 1.18 -12.04 -17.75
N ARG A 451 0.53 -10.90 -17.48
CA ARG A 451 -0.91 -10.72 -17.71
C ARG A 451 -1.22 -9.29 -18.11
N GLN A 452 -1.51 -9.12 -19.40
CA GLN A 452 -1.72 -7.80 -20.03
C GLN A 452 -2.87 -6.99 -19.39
N GLU A 453 -3.86 -7.68 -18.83
CA GLU A 453 -5.06 -7.07 -18.25
C GLU A 453 -4.85 -6.51 -16.84
N TRP A 454 -3.69 -6.75 -16.22
CA TRP A 454 -3.40 -6.28 -14.88
C TRP A 454 -3.10 -4.78 -14.82
N PHE A 455 -3.58 -4.16 -13.75
CA PHE A 455 -3.30 -2.76 -13.46
C PHE A 455 -1.90 -2.58 -12.90
N CYS A 456 -1.29 -1.44 -13.26
CA CYS A 456 -0.09 -0.93 -12.63
C CYS A 456 -0.42 0.35 -11.86
N PHE A 457 -0.41 0.26 -10.53
CA PHE A 457 -0.67 1.39 -9.65
C PHE A 457 0.62 2.21 -9.50
N VAL A 458 0.54 3.51 -9.79
CA VAL A 458 1.71 4.40 -9.81
C VAL A 458 1.49 5.56 -8.85
N GLU A 459 2.37 5.65 -7.87
CA GLU A 459 2.39 6.73 -6.89
C GLU A 459 3.17 7.95 -7.39
N PRO A 460 2.80 9.18 -7.00
CA PRO A 460 3.72 10.31 -7.03
C PRO A 460 4.76 10.20 -5.90
N LEU A 461 5.79 11.06 -5.92
CA LEU A 461 6.57 11.30 -4.70
C LEU A 461 5.62 11.78 -3.57
N PRO A 462 5.83 11.35 -2.32
CA PRO A 462 4.97 11.75 -1.20
C PRO A 462 4.82 13.27 -1.08
N ASN A 463 3.59 13.73 -0.88
CA ASN A 463 3.21 15.15 -0.77
C ASN A 463 3.50 16.02 -2.00
N GLU A 464 3.84 15.42 -3.14
CA GLU A 464 3.96 16.13 -4.42
C GLU A 464 2.68 16.08 -5.24
N ILE A 465 2.67 16.87 -6.33
CA ILE A 465 1.61 16.77 -7.34
C ILE A 465 1.84 15.52 -8.21
N ALA A 466 0.77 15.04 -8.85
CA ALA A 466 0.88 13.95 -9.81
C ALA A 466 1.96 14.22 -10.88
N PRO A 467 2.77 13.23 -11.25
CA PRO A 467 3.81 13.41 -12.25
C PRO A 467 3.18 13.58 -13.65
N LYS A 468 3.87 14.28 -14.55
CA LYS A 468 3.35 14.61 -15.88
C LYS A 468 3.66 13.49 -16.88
N TYR A 469 2.63 12.80 -17.34
CA TYR A 469 2.73 11.81 -18.39
C TYR A 469 2.69 12.45 -19.77
N ASN A 470 3.46 11.88 -20.69
CA ASN A 470 3.41 12.15 -22.12
C ASN A 470 3.25 10.81 -22.88
N ASP A 471 3.25 10.87 -24.21
CA ASP A 471 3.05 9.69 -25.07
C ASP A 471 4.22 8.68 -25.01
N GLU A 472 5.37 9.05 -24.43
CA GLU A 472 6.55 8.17 -24.29
C GLU A 472 6.48 7.29 -23.04
N HIS A 473 5.64 7.67 -22.07
CA HIS A 473 5.46 6.90 -20.83
C HIS A 473 4.45 5.78 -21.05
N HIS A 474 4.60 4.69 -20.29
CA HIS A 474 3.69 3.55 -20.33
C HIS A 474 2.26 3.99 -19.98
N GLN A 475 1.28 3.64 -20.83
CA GLN A 475 -0.11 4.11 -20.69
C GLN A 475 -1.09 3.02 -20.27
N ASP A 476 -0.78 1.77 -20.58
CA ASP A 476 -1.73 0.66 -20.53
C ASP A 476 -2.03 0.28 -19.07
N ASN A 477 -3.32 0.25 -18.72
CA ASN A 477 -3.82 -0.15 -17.40
C ASN A 477 -3.12 0.56 -16.21
N ILE A 478 -2.68 1.81 -16.39
CA ILE A 478 -2.08 2.60 -15.31
C ILE A 478 -3.18 3.20 -14.43
N VAL A 479 -2.99 3.09 -13.11
CA VAL A 479 -3.84 3.69 -12.08
C VAL A 479 -3.04 4.72 -11.33
N PHE A 480 -3.58 5.94 -11.18
CA PHE A 480 -2.98 6.95 -10.31
C PHE A 480 -3.25 6.60 -8.85
N SER A 481 -2.19 6.39 -8.06
CA SER A 481 -2.27 5.86 -6.70
C SER A 481 -1.66 6.81 -5.64
N PRO A 482 -2.20 8.02 -5.41
CA PRO A 482 -1.63 8.93 -4.42
C PRO A 482 -1.94 8.53 -2.98
N HIS A 483 -1.14 9.00 -2.03
CA HIS A 483 -1.47 8.98 -0.60
C HIS A 483 -2.00 10.33 -0.14
N TRP A 484 -2.80 10.33 0.94
CA TRP A 484 -3.23 11.57 1.56
C TRP A 484 -3.38 11.43 3.08
N TYR A 485 -2.75 12.36 3.80
CA TYR A 485 -2.87 12.53 5.25
C TYR A 485 -2.97 14.01 5.62
N ASP A 486 -3.65 14.33 6.73
CA ASP A 486 -3.51 15.64 7.36
C ASP A 486 -2.18 15.70 8.10
N LEU A 487 -1.15 16.22 7.41
CA LEU A 487 0.22 16.29 7.92
C LEU A 487 0.35 16.99 9.28
N ASN A 488 -0.47 18.02 9.55
CA ASN A 488 -0.44 18.71 10.83
C ASN A 488 -1.00 17.80 11.94
N CYS A 489 -2.13 17.16 11.70
CA CYS A 489 -2.73 16.26 12.68
C CYS A 489 -1.87 15.01 12.93
N VAL A 490 -1.26 14.43 11.89
CA VAL A 490 -0.32 13.30 12.01
C VAL A 490 0.93 13.70 12.77
N PHE A 491 1.56 14.83 12.41
CA PHE A 491 2.81 15.26 13.05
C PHE A 491 2.63 15.59 14.54
N TYR A 492 1.54 16.25 14.93
CA TYR A 492 1.26 16.58 16.33
C TYR A 492 0.43 15.52 17.08
N LYS A 493 -0.04 14.47 16.39
CA LYS A 493 -1.00 13.48 16.91
C LYS A 493 -2.17 14.14 17.66
N LYS A 494 -2.81 15.12 17.03
CA LYS A 494 -3.85 15.94 17.66
C LYS A 494 -4.98 16.32 16.70
N PHE A 495 -6.23 16.10 17.13
CA PHE A 495 -7.43 16.58 16.46
C PHE A 495 -8.55 16.89 17.46
N GLU A 496 -8.92 18.16 17.58
CA GLU A 496 -9.97 18.62 18.50
C GLU A 496 -11.31 18.90 17.79
N GLY A 497 -11.34 18.82 16.46
CA GLY A 497 -12.51 19.19 15.64
C GLY A 497 -12.85 20.69 15.63
N LYS A 498 -12.01 21.54 16.22
CA LYS A 498 -12.23 23.00 16.34
C LYS A 498 -11.61 23.79 15.20
N VAL A 499 -10.36 23.49 14.86
CA VAL A 499 -9.57 24.20 13.84
C VAL A 499 -8.72 23.19 13.09
N THR A 500 -8.69 23.29 11.76
CA THR A 500 -7.79 22.54 10.88
C THR A 500 -7.09 23.49 9.92
N HIS A 501 -5.94 23.08 9.38
CA HIS A 501 -5.13 23.87 8.45
C HIS A 501 -4.85 23.09 7.17
N ASP A 502 -4.87 23.78 6.03
CA ASP A 502 -4.32 23.26 4.77
C ASP A 502 -2.81 23.49 4.75
N VAL A 503 -2.06 22.50 5.23
CA VAL A 503 -0.58 22.57 5.31
C VAL A 503 0.05 22.69 3.93
N GLN A 504 -0.51 22.03 2.91
CA GLN A 504 0.02 22.10 1.55
C GLN A 504 -0.14 23.50 0.97
N HIS A 505 -1.26 24.17 1.23
CA HIS A 505 -1.43 25.58 0.86
C HIS A 505 -0.39 26.47 1.55
N LEU A 506 -0.11 26.22 2.83
CA LEU A 506 0.90 26.96 3.60
C LEU A 506 2.33 26.72 3.08
N GLN A 507 2.69 25.47 2.79
CA GLN A 507 4.00 25.11 2.23
C GLN A 507 4.25 25.79 0.88
N LYS A 508 3.19 26.04 0.10
CA LYS A 508 3.25 26.78 -1.17
C LYS A 508 3.24 28.31 -1.01
N GLY A 509 3.43 28.83 0.21
CA GLY A 509 3.48 30.26 0.51
C GLY A 509 2.10 30.92 0.67
N GLY A 510 1.05 30.12 0.87
CA GLY A 510 -0.31 30.60 1.10
C GLY A 510 -0.51 31.30 2.45
N ASN A 511 -1.60 32.06 2.57
CA ASN A 511 -1.92 32.81 3.80
C ASN A 511 -2.66 31.91 4.81
N VAL A 512 -2.23 31.94 6.08
CA VAL A 512 -2.85 31.23 7.22
C VAL A 512 -4.37 31.41 7.29
N LEU A 513 -4.88 32.64 7.17
CA LEU A 513 -6.32 32.91 7.24
C LEU A 513 -7.11 32.18 6.13
N LYS A 514 -6.50 31.97 4.96
CA LYS A 514 -7.11 31.22 3.84
C LYS A 514 -6.91 29.71 3.98
N ALA A 515 -5.92 29.27 4.74
CA ALA A 515 -5.65 27.88 5.04
C ALA A 515 -6.39 27.36 6.28
N THR A 516 -6.99 28.23 7.11
CA THR A 516 -7.66 27.85 8.36
C THR A 516 -9.14 27.55 8.16
N TYR A 517 -9.61 26.43 8.73
CA TYR A 517 -11.01 26.00 8.69
C TYR A 517 -11.53 25.70 10.10
N PHE A 518 -12.79 26.05 10.37
CA PHE A 518 -13.39 25.99 11.71
C PHE A 518 -14.47 24.91 11.83
N GLY A 519 -14.43 24.16 12.92
CA GLY A 519 -15.37 23.08 13.23
C GLY A 519 -15.19 21.84 12.34
N VAL A 520 -15.93 20.77 12.66
CA VAL A 520 -15.97 19.53 11.86
C VAL A 520 -16.45 19.80 10.42
N LYS A 521 -17.41 20.72 10.23
CA LYS A 521 -17.83 21.18 8.89
C LYS A 521 -16.70 21.86 8.12
N GLY A 522 -15.86 22.64 8.82
CA GLY A 522 -14.66 23.24 8.24
C GLY A 522 -13.65 22.18 7.83
N ALA A 523 -13.40 21.18 8.69
CA ALA A 523 -12.52 20.05 8.37
C ALA A 523 -13.00 19.30 7.11
N LYS A 524 -14.30 18.97 7.02
CA LYS A 524 -14.90 18.39 5.80
C LYS A 524 -14.63 19.22 4.55
N LYS A 525 -14.83 20.54 4.63
CA LYS A 525 -14.57 21.46 3.52
C LYS A 525 -13.09 21.49 3.12
N ASN A 526 -12.20 21.54 4.11
CA ASN A 526 -10.75 21.54 3.93
C ASN A 526 -10.31 20.29 3.16
N TYR A 527 -10.58 19.11 3.72
CA TYR A 527 -10.13 17.85 3.17
C TYR A 527 -10.77 17.56 1.81
N SER A 528 -12.07 17.88 1.63
CA SER A 528 -12.73 17.74 0.32
C SER A 528 -12.05 18.60 -0.75
N GLY A 529 -11.59 19.80 -0.39
CA GLY A 529 -10.83 20.69 -1.29
C GLY A 529 -9.48 20.12 -1.67
N GLN A 530 -8.74 19.54 -0.71
CA GLN A 530 -7.44 18.91 -0.96
C GLN A 530 -7.56 17.66 -1.82
N ILE A 531 -8.47 16.73 -1.49
CA ILE A 531 -8.71 15.51 -2.28
C ILE A 531 -9.15 15.86 -3.71
N ARG A 532 -9.98 16.89 -3.89
CA ARG A 532 -10.35 17.39 -5.21
C ARG A 532 -9.13 17.82 -6.02
N ASN A 533 -8.19 18.52 -5.39
CA ASN A 533 -6.98 19.00 -6.06
C ASN A 533 -6.06 17.84 -6.42
N VAL A 534 -5.93 16.82 -5.57
CA VAL A 534 -5.18 15.59 -5.86
C VAL A 534 -5.78 14.88 -7.07
N ARG A 535 -7.09 14.59 -7.06
CA ARG A 535 -7.79 13.96 -8.18
C ARG A 535 -7.65 14.77 -9.47
N LYS A 536 -7.84 16.09 -9.39
CA LYS A 536 -7.70 16.98 -10.55
C LYS A 536 -6.26 16.98 -11.09
N GLY A 537 -5.26 17.00 -10.21
CA GLY A 537 -3.86 16.92 -10.60
C GLY A 537 -3.54 15.61 -11.33
N GLY A 538 -4.08 14.49 -10.86
CA GLY A 538 -4.00 13.20 -11.57
C GLY A 538 -4.57 13.28 -12.99
N ILE A 539 -5.77 13.84 -13.16
CA ILE A 539 -6.37 14.00 -14.50
C ILE A 539 -5.54 14.94 -15.38
N ASP A 540 -5.16 16.11 -14.85
CA ASP A 540 -4.46 17.14 -15.61
C ASP A 540 -3.05 16.69 -16.04
N ASN A 541 -2.37 15.86 -15.23
CA ASN A 541 -0.98 15.46 -15.47
C ASN A 541 -0.83 14.03 -16.00
N MET A 542 -1.71 13.09 -15.64
CA MET A 542 -1.64 11.68 -16.07
C MET A 542 -2.72 11.29 -17.08
N GLY A 543 -3.73 12.14 -17.31
CA GLY A 543 -4.85 11.88 -18.21
C GLY A 543 -6.03 11.14 -17.56
N GLU A 544 -6.94 10.62 -18.40
CA GLU A 544 -8.18 9.96 -18.01
C GLU A 544 -7.95 8.54 -17.46
N LYS A 545 -7.23 8.43 -16.34
CA LYS A 545 -6.89 7.17 -15.67
C LYS A 545 -7.66 7.00 -14.36
N PRO A 546 -7.96 5.76 -13.93
CA PRO A 546 -8.54 5.53 -12.61
C PRO A 546 -7.66 6.09 -11.50
N CYS A 547 -8.29 6.50 -10.39
CA CYS A 547 -7.61 7.01 -9.22
C CYS A 547 -8.02 6.22 -7.97
N VAL A 548 -7.02 5.78 -7.22
CA VAL A 548 -7.14 5.13 -5.91
C VAL A 548 -6.29 5.92 -4.92
N VAL A 549 -6.85 6.39 -3.82
CA VAL A 549 -6.01 6.87 -2.72
C VAL A 549 -5.50 5.62 -1.97
N GLY A 550 -4.25 5.22 -2.27
CA GLY A 550 -3.62 3.98 -1.81
C GLY A 550 -3.45 3.94 -0.28
N GLU A 551 -3.25 5.10 0.33
CA GLU A 551 -3.24 5.25 1.77
C GLU A 551 -3.93 6.53 2.22
N VAL A 552 -4.79 6.35 3.23
CA VAL A 552 -5.45 7.44 3.93
C VAL A 552 -5.96 6.94 5.27
N GLY A 553 -5.78 7.72 6.33
CA GLY A 553 -6.19 7.30 7.66
C GLY A 553 -6.00 8.37 8.71
N ILE A 554 -6.24 7.99 9.95
CA ILE A 554 -5.99 8.83 11.12
C ILE A 554 -5.22 8.02 12.17
N PRO A 555 -4.33 8.66 12.96
CA PRO A 555 -3.78 7.99 14.13
C PRO A 555 -4.90 7.64 15.12
N MET A 556 -4.78 6.51 15.78
CA MET A 556 -5.66 6.08 16.86
C MET A 556 -5.14 6.59 18.22
N ASP A 557 -3.86 6.91 18.32
CA ASP A 557 -3.24 7.45 19.53
C ASP A 557 -3.34 8.99 19.66
N LEU A 558 -4.32 9.60 19.00
CA LEU A 558 -4.59 11.04 19.03
C LEU A 558 -4.86 11.58 20.44
N ASN A 559 -4.56 12.87 20.61
CA ASN A 559 -4.91 13.64 21.80
C ASN A 559 -4.37 12.98 23.08
N GLN A 560 -3.11 12.55 23.04
CA GLN A 560 -2.42 11.87 24.15
C GLN A 560 -3.09 10.55 24.54
N ARG A 561 -3.54 9.74 23.57
CA ARG A 561 -4.13 8.41 23.80
C ARG A 561 -5.38 8.39 24.68
N ARG A 562 -6.00 9.55 24.94
CA ARG A 562 -7.15 9.67 25.86
C ARG A 562 -8.29 8.69 25.55
N ALA A 563 -8.56 8.43 24.27
CA ALA A 563 -9.62 7.51 23.85
C ALA A 563 -9.38 6.06 24.31
N PHE A 564 -8.12 5.65 24.53
CA PHE A 564 -7.78 4.31 24.99
C PHE A 564 -8.15 4.11 26.46
N GLU A 565 -8.08 5.17 27.25
CA GLU A 565 -8.44 5.17 28.67
C GLU A 565 -9.95 5.34 28.86
N THR A 566 -10.58 6.21 28.07
CA THR A 566 -11.99 6.60 28.28
C THR A 566 -12.98 5.78 27.45
N GLY A 567 -12.53 5.11 26.39
CA GLY A 567 -13.40 4.51 25.38
C GLY A 567 -14.13 5.54 24.50
N ASP A 568 -13.86 6.83 24.68
CA ASP A 568 -14.52 7.91 23.93
C ASP A 568 -13.72 8.27 22.66
N TYR A 569 -14.14 7.68 21.54
CA TYR A 569 -13.57 7.91 20.22
C TYR A 569 -14.31 9.01 19.44
N THR A 570 -15.02 9.93 20.10
CA THR A 570 -15.78 10.99 19.41
C THR A 570 -14.90 11.86 18.50
N HIS A 571 -13.69 12.21 18.95
CA HIS A 571 -12.77 13.01 18.13
C HIS A 571 -12.26 12.24 16.90
N HIS A 572 -11.91 10.96 17.08
CA HIS A 572 -11.52 10.07 15.99
C HIS A 572 -12.64 9.86 14.99
N THR A 573 -13.86 9.66 15.47
CA THR A 573 -15.07 9.49 14.64
C THR A 573 -15.31 10.72 13.79
N ASN A 574 -15.26 11.92 14.40
CA ASN A 574 -15.40 13.17 13.67
C ASN A 574 -14.26 13.40 12.66
N PHE A 575 -13.03 13.00 13.00
CA PHE A 575 -11.89 13.16 12.12
C PHE A 575 -12.00 12.21 10.92
N LEU A 576 -12.17 10.92 11.16
CA LEU A 576 -12.29 9.92 10.11
C LEU A 576 -13.54 10.13 9.24
N ASP A 577 -14.66 10.57 9.83
CA ASP A 577 -15.84 11.00 9.06
C ASP A 577 -15.51 12.18 8.13
N ALA A 578 -14.73 13.16 8.58
CA ALA A 578 -14.32 14.27 7.72
C ALA A 578 -13.41 13.82 6.57
N VAL A 579 -12.51 12.87 6.83
CA VAL A 579 -11.61 12.28 5.84
C VAL A 579 -12.38 11.44 4.82
N ILE A 580 -13.20 10.48 5.27
CA ILE A 580 -13.97 9.63 4.35
C ILE A 580 -14.99 10.46 3.57
N TYR A 581 -15.66 11.43 4.20
CA TYR A 581 -16.55 12.36 3.49
C TYR A 581 -15.84 13.09 2.33
N ALA A 582 -14.57 13.46 2.49
CA ALA A 582 -13.77 14.10 1.45
C ALA A 582 -13.51 13.15 0.26
N LEU A 583 -13.24 11.87 0.52
CA LEU A 583 -13.07 10.84 -0.50
C LEU A 583 -14.38 10.59 -1.24
N GLU A 584 -15.49 10.43 -0.49
CA GLU A 584 -16.82 10.16 -1.02
C GLU A 584 -17.34 11.29 -1.92
N SER A 585 -17.23 12.54 -1.44
CA SER A 585 -17.69 13.71 -2.19
C SER A 585 -16.88 14.00 -3.45
N ASN A 586 -15.68 13.44 -3.56
CA ASN A 586 -14.84 13.49 -4.76
C ASN A 586 -14.91 12.22 -5.62
N LEU A 587 -15.69 11.20 -5.21
CA LEU A 587 -15.89 9.94 -5.93
C LEU A 587 -14.56 9.22 -6.22
N VAL A 588 -13.67 9.18 -5.23
CA VAL A 588 -12.36 8.52 -5.33
C VAL A 588 -12.40 7.18 -4.62
N ASN A 589 -11.81 6.15 -5.24
CA ASN A 589 -11.59 4.85 -4.62
C ASN A 589 -10.50 4.98 -3.56
N PHE A 590 -10.51 4.16 -2.50
CA PHE A 590 -9.49 4.30 -1.46
C PHE A 590 -9.27 3.02 -0.65
N THR A 591 -8.10 2.95 -0.04
CA THR A 591 -7.71 1.95 0.95
C THR A 591 -7.28 2.63 2.24
N LEU A 592 -7.98 2.34 3.34
CA LEU A 592 -7.68 2.92 4.65
C LEU A 592 -6.37 2.37 5.20
N TRP A 593 -5.49 3.22 5.70
CA TRP A 593 -4.34 2.82 6.51
C TRP A 593 -4.78 2.78 7.99
N ASN A 594 -4.84 1.61 8.64
CA ASN A 594 -4.69 0.24 8.08
C ASN A 594 -5.66 -0.76 8.73
N TYR A 595 -5.68 -2.02 8.28
CA TYR A 595 -6.24 -3.14 9.05
C TYR A 595 -5.07 -4.04 9.48
N ASN A 596 -4.75 -4.05 10.77
CA ASN A 596 -3.67 -4.81 11.35
C ASN A 596 -4.21 -5.75 12.44
N PRO A 597 -4.21 -7.08 12.20
CA PRO A 597 -4.70 -8.07 13.15
C PRO A 597 -3.88 -8.13 14.45
N THR A 598 -2.60 -7.73 14.42
CA THR A 598 -1.70 -7.78 15.58
C THR A 598 -1.62 -6.46 16.32
N ASN A 599 -2.51 -5.50 16.05
CA ASN A 599 -2.44 -4.18 16.68
C ASN A 599 -2.76 -4.23 18.18
N ASP A 600 -2.11 -3.40 19.00
CA ASP A 600 -2.49 -3.16 20.40
C ASP A 600 -2.57 -1.65 20.73
N ASN A 601 -3.00 -1.28 21.93
CA ASN A 601 -3.08 0.13 22.36
C ASN A 601 -1.74 0.66 22.97
N THR A 602 -0.74 -0.20 23.11
CA THR A 602 0.54 0.12 23.78
C THR A 602 1.60 0.51 22.76
N HIS A 603 1.86 -0.40 21.81
CA HIS A 603 2.82 -0.35 20.72
C HIS A 603 2.17 -0.12 19.35
N GLY A 604 0.84 -0.13 19.27
CA GLY A 604 0.11 0.15 18.04
C GLY A 604 0.23 -1.03 17.07
N ASP A 605 0.69 -0.78 15.85
CA ASP A 605 0.87 -1.79 14.82
C ASP A 605 2.16 -2.62 14.96
N HIS A 606 2.89 -2.42 16.07
CA HIS A 606 4.19 -3.02 16.41
C HIS A 606 5.37 -2.54 15.55
N TRP A 607 5.14 -1.61 14.62
CA TRP A 607 6.14 -1.04 13.73
C TRP A 607 6.32 0.46 14.01
N ASN A 608 7.50 0.82 14.54
CA ASN A 608 7.92 2.17 14.88
C ASN A 608 6.96 3.00 15.78
N GLY A 609 6.00 2.36 16.46
CA GLY A 609 5.01 3.02 17.31
C GLY A 609 3.90 3.72 16.52
N GLU A 610 3.68 3.31 15.27
CA GLU A 610 2.51 3.70 14.50
C GLU A 610 1.25 3.05 15.08
N ASP A 611 0.15 3.78 15.05
CA ASP A 611 -1.13 3.24 15.47
C ASP A 611 -2.23 3.88 14.62
N PHE A 612 -2.51 3.27 13.47
CA PHE A 612 -3.52 3.74 12.52
C PHE A 612 -4.64 2.72 12.32
N SER A 613 -4.55 1.56 12.97
CA SER A 613 -5.38 0.44 12.57
C SER A 613 -6.87 0.64 12.89
N ILE A 614 -7.78 0.37 11.97
CA ILE A 614 -9.22 0.37 12.28
C ILE A 614 -9.66 -0.87 13.07
N PHE A 615 -8.73 -1.77 13.38
CA PHE A 615 -8.95 -2.96 14.18
C PHE A 615 -7.86 -3.09 15.24
N SER A 616 -8.25 -3.51 16.44
CA SER A 616 -7.32 -3.94 17.49
C SER A 616 -8.04 -5.04 18.27
N PRO A 617 -7.44 -6.24 18.42
CA PRO A 617 -7.96 -7.25 19.34
C PRO A 617 -8.24 -6.62 20.72
N MET A 618 -9.37 -7.01 21.30
CA MET A 618 -9.65 -6.64 22.69
C MET A 618 -8.63 -7.39 23.56
N HIS A 619 -7.86 -6.69 24.38
CA HIS A 619 -7.21 -7.36 25.51
C HIS A 619 -8.34 -7.93 26.38
N ASP A 620 -8.43 -9.25 26.47
CA ASP A 620 -9.13 -9.85 27.59
C ASP A 620 -8.52 -9.26 28.86
N LYS A 621 -9.41 -8.71 29.69
CA LYS A 621 -9.25 -8.11 31.01
C LYS A 621 -7.84 -8.17 31.61
N ALA A 622 -7.40 -7.02 32.13
CA ALA A 622 -6.32 -6.83 33.10
C ALA A 622 -5.81 -8.15 33.71
N VAL A 623 -4.56 -8.49 33.41
CA VAL A 623 -3.78 -9.53 34.08
C VAL A 623 -4.04 -9.41 35.58
N THR A 624 -4.87 -10.29 36.12
CA THR A 624 -4.91 -10.55 37.55
C THR A 624 -3.61 -11.27 37.89
N GLU A 625 -3.03 -10.95 39.06
CA GLU A 625 -1.67 -11.34 39.51
C GLU A 625 -1.34 -12.86 39.55
N ASP A 626 -2.20 -13.73 39.01
CA ASP A 626 -2.05 -15.19 39.06
C ASP A 626 -1.48 -15.85 37.78
N ASP A 627 -1.30 -15.12 36.67
CA ASP A 627 -0.83 -15.71 35.38
C ASP A 627 0.70 -15.74 35.19
N HIS A 628 1.48 -15.66 36.27
CA HIS A 628 2.96 -15.68 36.20
C HIS A 628 3.60 -17.04 35.87
N ASN A 629 2.87 -18.01 35.29
CA ASN A 629 3.40 -19.37 35.14
C ASN A 629 3.00 -20.12 33.85
N SER A 630 3.02 -19.47 32.70
CA SER A 630 3.08 -20.21 31.42
C SER A 630 3.97 -19.50 30.40
N GLU A 631 5.25 -19.87 30.40
CA GLU A 631 6.12 -19.76 29.21
C GLU A 631 5.63 -20.79 28.18
N GLU A 632 4.65 -20.45 27.35
CA GLU A 632 4.38 -21.21 26.13
C GLU A 632 4.86 -20.40 24.92
N GLU A 633 5.97 -20.85 24.33
CA GLU A 633 6.39 -20.42 23.00
C GLU A 633 5.29 -20.76 21.97
N PRO A 634 5.06 -19.91 20.95
CA PRO A 634 4.06 -20.21 19.93
C PRO A 634 4.45 -21.50 19.19
N PRO A 635 3.49 -22.43 18.96
CA PRO A 635 3.81 -23.71 18.36
C PRO A 635 4.23 -23.51 16.90
N VAL A 636 5.48 -23.86 16.60
CA VAL A 636 5.95 -24.12 15.23
C VAL A 636 5.54 -25.55 14.89
N GLY A 637 4.49 -25.75 14.09
CA GLY A 637 4.05 -27.12 13.77
C GLY A 637 3.00 -27.24 12.67
N ASN A 638 3.35 -28.00 11.63
CA ASN A 638 2.54 -28.62 10.56
C ASN A 638 1.07 -28.20 10.41
N PHE A 639 0.83 -27.45 9.33
CA PHE A 639 -0.48 -26.95 8.91
C PHE A 639 -1.37 -28.04 8.30
N GLU A 640 -2.21 -28.68 9.11
CA GLU A 640 -3.45 -29.29 8.62
C GLU A 640 -4.59 -28.28 8.71
N ILE A 641 -5.22 -27.98 7.56
CA ILE A 641 -6.38 -27.09 7.48
C ILE A 641 -7.56 -27.75 8.21
N ASP A 642 -8.05 -27.15 9.29
CA ASP A 642 -9.28 -27.60 9.94
C ASP A 642 -10.52 -27.21 9.10
N VAL A 643 -10.87 -28.11 8.18
CA VAL A 643 -12.05 -28.00 7.32
C VAL A 643 -13.35 -27.91 8.13
N GLN A 644 -13.39 -28.42 9.38
CA GLN A 644 -14.58 -28.31 10.24
C GLN A 644 -14.72 -26.89 10.78
N LYS A 645 -13.63 -26.24 11.22
CA LYS A 645 -13.64 -24.82 11.64
C LYS A 645 -14.04 -23.90 10.49
N LEU A 646 -13.53 -24.13 9.29
CA LEU A 646 -13.93 -23.39 8.08
C LEU A 646 -15.41 -23.58 7.72
N LYS A 647 -15.94 -24.80 7.84
CA LYS A 647 -17.38 -25.09 7.63
C LYS A 647 -18.25 -24.48 8.73
N ALA A 648 -17.77 -24.40 9.97
CA ALA A 648 -18.48 -23.77 11.07
C ALA A 648 -18.61 -22.26 10.85
N ILE A 649 -17.52 -21.58 10.44
CA ILE A 649 -17.55 -20.15 10.07
C ILE A 649 -18.47 -19.91 8.86
N ASP A 650 -18.43 -20.79 7.85
CA ASP A 650 -19.32 -20.74 6.68
C ASP A 650 -20.79 -20.90 7.08
N GLN A 651 -21.08 -21.83 7.99
CA GLN A 651 -22.41 -22.05 8.55
C GLN A 651 -22.85 -20.90 9.48
N GLU A 652 -21.95 -20.27 10.23
CA GLU A 652 -22.24 -19.07 11.03
C GLU A 652 -22.53 -17.86 10.15
N MET A 653 -21.74 -17.61 9.09
CA MET A 653 -22.03 -16.59 8.08
C MET A 653 -23.42 -16.78 7.45
N THR A 654 -23.82 -18.04 7.22
CA THR A 654 -25.17 -18.38 6.71
C THR A 654 -26.25 -18.27 7.79
N LYS A 655 -25.92 -18.41 9.08
CA LYS A 655 -26.83 -18.27 10.24
C LYS A 655 -26.95 -16.84 10.78
N VAL A 656 -26.01 -15.94 10.48
CA VAL A 656 -26.09 -14.49 10.80
C VAL A 656 -27.32 -13.82 10.15
N HIS A 657 -27.97 -14.53 9.22
CA HIS A 657 -29.22 -14.14 8.56
C HIS A 657 -30.46 -14.38 9.46
N GLY A 658 -30.29 -14.82 10.71
CA GLY A 658 -31.37 -15.14 11.64
C GLY A 658 -31.20 -14.58 13.05
N ARG A 659 -31.81 -13.42 13.32
CA ARG A 659 -32.36 -12.96 14.62
C ARG A 659 -31.49 -12.97 15.88
N ASP A 660 -30.17 -13.14 15.82
CA ASP A 660 -29.33 -13.02 17.03
C ASP A 660 -28.41 -11.80 16.96
N GLN A 661 -28.69 -10.81 17.82
CA GLN A 661 -27.86 -9.60 17.96
C GLN A 661 -26.42 -9.95 18.30
N ALA A 662 -26.19 -11.05 19.05
CA ALA A 662 -24.86 -11.52 19.42
C ALA A 662 -24.00 -11.93 18.20
N ALA A 663 -24.61 -12.41 17.11
CA ALA A 663 -23.92 -12.80 15.88
C ALA A 663 -23.54 -11.59 15.00
N VAL A 664 -24.31 -10.50 15.06
CA VAL A 664 -23.97 -9.22 14.41
C VAL A 664 -22.86 -8.52 15.20
N ASP A 665 -22.93 -8.54 16.53
CA ASP A 665 -21.92 -7.95 17.41
C ASP A 665 -20.54 -8.62 17.26
N HIS A 666 -20.49 -9.89 16.86
CA HIS A 666 -19.23 -10.64 16.63
C HIS A 666 -18.30 -9.96 15.61
N TRP A 667 -18.81 -9.59 14.43
CA TRP A 667 -18.00 -9.02 13.35
C TRP A 667 -17.47 -7.61 13.67
N HIS A 668 -18.03 -6.95 14.66
CA HIS A 668 -17.65 -5.60 15.05
C HIS A 668 -16.74 -5.57 16.29
N LYS A 669 -16.54 -6.70 16.97
CA LYS A 669 -15.62 -6.82 18.11
C LYS A 669 -14.19 -6.43 17.67
N GLY A 670 -13.55 -5.57 18.46
CA GLY A 670 -12.20 -5.04 18.20
C GLY A 670 -12.13 -3.95 17.12
N GLY A 671 -13.23 -3.64 16.44
CA GLY A 671 -13.26 -2.51 15.51
C GLY A 671 -13.12 -1.17 16.23
N ARG A 672 -12.32 -0.28 15.65
CA ARG A 672 -12.10 1.09 16.14
C ARG A 672 -12.77 2.07 15.19
N VAL A 673 -13.52 3.02 15.75
CA VAL A 673 -14.12 4.13 14.99
C VAL A 673 -15.10 3.63 13.89
N LEU A 674 -15.77 2.50 14.12
CA LEU A 674 -16.62 1.86 13.11
C LEU A 674 -17.79 2.73 12.63
N ASP A 675 -18.26 3.67 13.45
CA ASP A 675 -19.28 4.64 13.06
C ASP A 675 -18.85 5.51 11.87
N ALA A 676 -17.56 5.83 11.78
CA ALA A 676 -17.04 6.56 10.64
C ALA A 676 -16.67 5.62 9.49
N VAL A 677 -16.19 4.40 9.77
CA VAL A 677 -15.68 3.46 8.77
C VAL A 677 -16.81 2.84 7.93
N ILE A 678 -17.86 2.32 8.58
CA ILE A 678 -18.87 1.48 7.93
C ILE A 678 -19.98 2.38 7.36
N ARG A 679 -20.00 2.57 6.03
CA ARG A 679 -20.91 3.54 5.38
C ARG A 679 -21.68 2.95 4.22
N PRO A 680 -22.91 3.44 3.96
CA PRO A 680 -23.59 3.15 2.70
C PRO A 680 -22.86 3.76 1.52
N TYR A 681 -22.83 3.05 0.39
CA TYR A 681 -22.28 3.59 -0.86
C TYR A 681 -22.77 2.84 -2.09
N ALA A 682 -22.87 3.55 -3.22
CA ALA A 682 -23.11 2.95 -4.52
C ALA A 682 -21.86 2.23 -5.01
N SER A 683 -21.86 0.90 -4.94
CA SER A 683 -20.71 0.04 -5.25
C SER A 683 -20.58 -0.21 -6.75
N LYS A 684 -21.70 -0.48 -7.43
CA LYS A 684 -21.78 -0.73 -8.88
C LYS A 684 -22.83 0.17 -9.49
N ILE A 685 -22.45 1.06 -10.39
CA ILE A 685 -23.30 2.17 -10.84
C ILE A 685 -23.60 2.04 -12.32
N ALA A 686 -24.88 2.00 -12.67
CA ALA A 686 -25.39 1.90 -14.04
C ALA A 686 -25.35 3.25 -14.80
N GLY A 687 -24.20 3.92 -14.74
CA GLY A 687 -23.96 5.24 -15.30
C GLY A 687 -22.70 5.89 -14.72
N THR A 688 -22.57 7.20 -14.89
CA THR A 688 -21.44 7.97 -14.38
C THR A 688 -21.82 8.73 -13.10
N PRO A 689 -21.11 8.50 -11.98
CA PRO A 689 -21.43 9.17 -10.73
C PRO A 689 -21.15 10.68 -10.81
N ILE A 690 -22.08 11.47 -10.25
CA ILE A 690 -22.00 12.94 -10.17
C ILE A 690 -21.65 13.38 -8.75
N SER A 691 -22.32 12.82 -7.74
CA SER A 691 -22.04 13.13 -6.33
C SER A 691 -22.52 12.03 -5.39
N ALA A 692 -21.79 11.87 -4.29
CA ALA A 692 -22.15 11.01 -3.18
C ALA A 692 -21.87 11.75 -1.86
N ALA A 693 -22.76 11.60 -0.89
CA ALA A 693 -22.53 12.14 0.46
C ALA A 693 -23.29 11.31 1.50
N PHE A 694 -22.59 10.97 2.58
CA PHE A 694 -23.18 10.40 3.77
C PHE A 694 -23.14 11.39 4.94
N ASN A 695 -24.29 11.63 5.54
CA ASN A 695 -24.43 12.39 6.77
C ASN A 695 -24.55 11.41 7.94
N LEU A 696 -23.45 11.25 8.68
CA LEU A 696 -23.36 10.31 9.80
C LEU A 696 -24.38 10.63 10.91
N ASP A 697 -24.50 11.89 11.34
CA ASP A 697 -25.43 12.32 12.40
C ASP A 697 -26.89 11.98 12.10
N LYS A 698 -27.27 12.00 10.81
CA LYS A 698 -28.64 11.76 10.36
C LYS A 698 -28.86 10.36 9.81
N LEU A 699 -27.80 9.58 9.65
CA LEU A 699 -27.78 8.33 8.88
C LEU A 699 -28.52 8.50 7.55
N GLU A 700 -28.09 9.52 6.79
CA GLU A 700 -28.69 9.92 5.52
C GLU A 700 -27.65 9.88 4.40
N TYR A 701 -27.87 9.01 3.42
CA TYR A 701 -27.05 8.89 2.22
C TYR A 701 -27.77 9.49 1.02
N THR A 702 -27.05 10.29 0.24
CA THR A 702 -27.53 10.84 -1.03
C THR A 702 -26.55 10.51 -2.15
N PHE A 703 -27.10 10.07 -3.28
CA PHE A 703 -26.32 9.71 -4.46
C PHE A 703 -26.99 10.23 -5.72
N VAL A 704 -26.18 10.75 -6.64
CA VAL A 704 -26.62 11.25 -7.94
C VAL A 704 -25.70 10.73 -9.02
N PHE A 705 -26.25 10.23 -10.12
CA PHE A 705 -25.51 9.77 -11.29
C PHE A 705 -26.24 10.11 -12.59
N GLU A 706 -25.48 10.15 -13.68
CA GLU A 706 -25.99 10.31 -15.05
C GLU A 706 -26.03 8.96 -15.74
N HIS A 707 -27.16 8.61 -16.35
CA HIS A 707 -27.23 7.43 -17.21
C HIS A 707 -26.60 7.73 -18.59
N ASN A 708 -25.62 6.91 -18.97
CA ASN A 708 -24.88 7.05 -20.23
C ASN A 708 -24.39 5.72 -20.80
N GLY A 709 -25.00 4.60 -20.42
CA GLY A 709 -24.59 3.25 -20.83
C GLY A 709 -25.79 2.35 -21.09
N THR A 710 -25.55 1.04 -21.19
CA THR A 710 -26.62 0.05 -21.42
C THR A 710 -27.14 -0.57 -20.12
N ALA A 711 -26.32 -0.60 -19.07
CA ALA A 711 -26.74 -1.09 -17.77
C ALA A 711 -27.83 -0.18 -17.17
N THR A 712 -28.78 -0.78 -16.47
CA THR A 712 -29.88 -0.08 -15.81
C THR A 712 -29.98 -0.34 -14.31
N GLU A 713 -29.18 -1.25 -13.74
CA GLU A 713 -29.25 -1.64 -12.33
C GLU A 713 -28.01 -1.21 -11.55
N THR A 714 -28.21 -0.31 -10.57
CA THR A 714 -27.21 0.17 -9.62
C THR A 714 -27.33 -0.61 -8.31
N GLU A 715 -26.21 -1.07 -7.77
CA GLU A 715 -26.10 -1.78 -6.49
C GLU A 715 -25.50 -0.86 -5.43
N ILE A 716 -26.21 -0.72 -4.30
CA ILE A 716 -25.84 0.16 -3.19
C ILE A 716 -25.72 -0.68 -1.92
N TYR A 717 -24.56 -0.65 -1.29
CA TYR A 717 -24.34 -1.22 0.03
C TYR A 717 -25.07 -0.37 1.09
N ILE A 718 -25.86 -1.01 1.96
CA ILE A 718 -26.55 -0.40 3.10
C ILE A 718 -26.16 -1.20 4.36
N PRO A 719 -25.23 -0.70 5.19
CA PRO A 719 -24.68 -1.47 6.28
C PRO A 719 -25.68 -1.71 7.41
N GLY A 720 -25.88 -2.97 7.77
CA GLY A 720 -26.68 -3.38 8.93
C GLY A 720 -26.22 -2.70 10.22
N TYR A 721 -24.91 -2.48 10.38
CA TYR A 721 -24.30 -1.77 11.53
C TYR A 721 -25.05 -0.47 11.89
N HIS A 722 -25.48 0.32 10.90
CA HIS A 722 -26.23 1.55 11.14
C HIS A 722 -27.75 1.42 11.00
N TYR A 723 -28.21 0.52 10.12
CA TYR A 723 -29.59 0.52 9.65
C TYR A 723 -30.42 -0.65 10.23
N ASP A 724 -29.80 -1.68 10.82
CA ASP A 724 -30.53 -2.77 11.46
C ASP A 724 -31.35 -2.29 12.65
N GLY A 725 -32.53 -2.88 12.80
CA GLY A 725 -33.52 -2.47 13.80
C GLY A 725 -34.20 -1.12 13.52
N LYS A 726 -33.79 -0.37 12.48
CA LYS A 726 -34.39 0.92 12.09
C LYS A 726 -35.31 0.75 10.88
N ALA A 727 -36.35 1.59 10.81
CA ALA A 727 -37.11 1.73 9.57
C ALA A 727 -36.31 2.61 8.60
N ILE A 728 -36.22 2.19 7.33
CA ILE A 728 -35.45 2.89 6.29
C ILE A 728 -36.44 3.54 5.32
N ASP A 729 -36.24 4.83 5.03
CA ASP A 729 -36.92 5.54 3.94
C ASP A 729 -35.98 5.61 2.73
N ILE A 730 -36.39 4.99 1.62
CA ILE A 730 -35.65 4.93 0.36
C ILE A 730 -36.47 5.69 -0.69
N ARG A 731 -35.91 6.78 -1.18
CA ARG A 731 -36.51 7.60 -2.23
C ARG A 731 -35.63 7.60 -3.46
N VAL A 732 -36.25 7.35 -4.60
CA VAL A 732 -35.62 7.38 -5.91
C VAL A 732 -36.34 8.39 -6.79
N SER A 733 -35.63 8.99 -7.74
CA SER A 733 -36.20 9.97 -8.68
C SER A 733 -37.18 9.35 -9.68
N ASP A 734 -37.01 8.06 -9.98
CA ASP A 734 -37.69 7.33 -11.04
C ASP A 734 -37.47 5.83 -10.85
N GLY A 735 -38.07 5.02 -11.72
CA GLY A 735 -37.85 3.57 -11.73
C GLY A 735 -38.30 2.86 -10.46
N ASP A 736 -37.72 1.68 -10.23
CA ASP A 736 -38.08 0.79 -9.13
C ASP A 736 -36.85 0.35 -8.35
N TRP A 737 -37.06 -0.12 -7.12
CA TRP A 737 -35.99 -0.63 -6.27
C TRP A 737 -36.43 -1.82 -5.42
N ARG A 738 -35.45 -2.67 -5.08
CA ARG A 738 -35.57 -3.75 -4.10
C ARG A 738 -34.43 -3.67 -3.10
N TYR A 739 -34.75 -3.74 -1.81
CA TYR A 739 -33.74 -3.90 -0.76
C TYR A 739 -33.74 -5.34 -0.27
N VAL A 740 -32.60 -6.02 -0.41
CA VAL A 740 -32.36 -7.37 0.11
C VAL A 740 -31.55 -7.23 1.39
N LYS A 741 -32.24 -7.36 2.52
CA LYS A 741 -31.70 -7.00 3.83
C LYS A 741 -30.49 -7.86 4.21
N ASP A 742 -30.61 -9.17 4.04
CA ASP A 742 -29.57 -10.15 4.34
C ASP A 742 -28.27 -9.92 3.56
N GLN A 743 -28.39 -9.37 2.35
CA GLN A 743 -27.25 -9.00 1.51
C GLN A 743 -26.75 -7.58 1.78
N GLN A 744 -27.41 -6.83 2.66
CA GLN A 744 -27.14 -5.41 2.91
C GLN A 744 -27.10 -4.61 1.59
N THR A 745 -27.97 -4.94 0.64
CA THR A 745 -27.88 -4.44 -0.74
C THR A 745 -29.21 -3.92 -1.26
N LEU A 746 -29.20 -2.65 -1.68
CA LEU A 746 -30.27 -2.03 -2.46
C LEU A 746 -29.93 -2.12 -3.94
N TYR A 747 -30.83 -2.75 -4.70
CA TYR A 747 -30.80 -2.77 -6.15
C TYR A 747 -31.78 -1.73 -6.66
N TYR A 748 -31.27 -0.75 -7.40
CA TYR A 748 -32.05 0.33 -7.99
C TYR A 748 -32.02 0.22 -9.50
N ARG A 749 -33.20 0.13 -10.13
CA ARG A 749 -33.37 0.12 -11.58
C ARG A 749 -34.00 1.42 -12.05
N HIS A 750 -33.23 2.24 -12.73
CA HIS A 750 -33.70 3.53 -13.25
C HIS A 750 -34.37 3.42 -14.62
N LEU A 751 -35.14 4.45 -15.00
CA LEU A 751 -35.73 4.60 -16.32
C LEU A 751 -34.72 5.23 -17.28
N VAL A 752 -34.45 4.59 -18.41
CA VAL A 752 -33.42 5.03 -19.37
C VAL A 752 -33.71 6.40 -20.03
N ASP A 753 -34.99 6.81 -20.08
CA ASP A 753 -35.39 8.11 -20.64
C ASP A 753 -35.07 9.29 -19.69
N HIS A 754 -34.80 9.00 -18.42
CA HIS A 754 -34.35 10.00 -17.45
C HIS A 754 -32.83 10.07 -17.49
N LYS A 755 -32.28 11.28 -17.67
CA LYS A 755 -30.82 11.43 -17.80
C LYS A 755 -30.07 11.39 -16.47
N VAL A 756 -30.64 12.00 -15.44
CA VAL A 756 -30.00 12.15 -14.12
C VAL A 756 -30.91 11.55 -13.06
N HIS A 757 -30.33 10.66 -12.25
CA HIS A 757 -31.04 9.93 -11.21
C HIS A 757 -30.54 10.32 -9.84
N ARG A 758 -31.46 10.30 -8.87
CA ARG A 758 -31.17 10.62 -7.47
C ARG A 758 -31.72 9.52 -6.57
N ILE A 759 -30.87 9.04 -5.67
CA ILE A 759 -31.25 8.15 -4.58
C ILE A 759 -31.01 8.86 -3.25
N GLN A 760 -31.94 8.71 -2.32
CA GLN A 760 -31.83 9.13 -0.93
C GLN A 760 -32.22 7.96 -0.02
N ILE A 761 -31.34 7.62 0.92
CA ILE A 761 -31.56 6.55 1.92
C ILE A 761 -31.44 7.20 3.28
N ARG A 762 -32.44 7.02 4.15
CA ARG A 762 -32.45 7.62 5.47
C ARG A 762 -32.98 6.66 6.53
N ALA A 763 -32.30 6.61 7.69
CA ALA A 763 -32.87 5.99 8.87
C ALA A 763 -33.97 6.90 9.49
N LEU A 764 -35.13 6.31 9.78
CA LEU A 764 -36.24 7.02 10.41
C LEU A 764 -36.14 6.99 11.93
N ALA A 765 -36.61 8.06 12.58
CA ALA A 765 -36.68 8.12 14.03
C ALA A 765 -37.71 7.10 14.57
N SER A 766 -37.45 6.57 15.76
CA SER A 766 -38.39 5.71 16.49
C SER A 766 -39.73 6.44 16.71
N GLY A 767 -40.85 5.82 16.31
CA GLY A 767 -42.20 6.40 16.43
C GLY A 767 -42.74 7.09 15.17
N THR A 768 -42.01 7.08 14.05
CA THR A 768 -42.51 7.58 12.76
C THR A 768 -43.61 6.65 12.21
N ASP A 769 -44.75 7.22 11.80
CA ASP A 769 -45.91 6.47 11.29
C ASP A 769 -45.58 5.68 10.02
N LYS A 770 -45.55 4.34 10.15
CA LYS A 770 -45.19 3.39 9.09
C LYS A 770 -46.22 3.34 7.95
N GLU A 771 -47.49 3.66 8.22
CA GLU A 771 -48.58 3.66 7.23
C GLU A 771 -48.51 4.86 6.27
N ALA A 772 -48.05 6.01 6.74
CA ALA A 772 -47.88 7.21 5.92
C ALA A 772 -46.75 7.08 4.88
N ILE A 773 -45.78 6.19 5.12
CA ILE A 773 -44.61 5.94 4.25
C ILE A 773 -44.92 4.89 3.18
N LYS A 774 -45.68 3.83 3.53
CA LYS A 774 -46.16 2.84 2.55
C LYS A 774 -46.93 3.47 1.38
N ARG A 775 -47.60 4.61 1.60
CA ARG A 775 -48.35 5.32 0.55
C ARG A 775 -47.48 6.16 -0.40
N LYS A 776 -46.18 6.33 -0.11
CA LYS A 776 -45.24 7.15 -0.91
C LYS A 776 -44.13 6.36 -1.61
N ASN A 777 -43.92 5.09 -1.24
CA ASN A 777 -42.86 4.24 -1.80
C ASN A 777 -43.46 3.18 -2.72
N THR A 778 -43.02 3.15 -3.99
CA THR A 778 -43.41 2.14 -4.99
C THR A 778 -42.56 0.86 -4.97
N GLY A 779 -41.51 0.81 -4.14
CA GLY A 779 -40.60 -0.35 -4.01
C GLY A 779 -40.95 -1.34 -2.88
N CYS A 780 -40.23 -2.46 -2.80
CA CYS A 780 -40.45 -3.53 -1.82
C CYS A 780 -39.17 -3.86 -1.03
N VAL A 781 -39.32 -4.13 0.27
CA VAL A 781 -38.26 -4.64 1.15
C VAL A 781 -38.47 -6.14 1.35
N MET A 782 -37.49 -6.95 0.98
CA MET A 782 -37.55 -8.41 1.18
C MET A 782 -36.73 -8.77 2.42
N MET A 783 -37.30 -9.65 3.25
CA MET A 783 -36.57 -10.26 4.37
C MET A 783 -35.59 -11.27 3.82
#